data_AF-K0NKW5-F1
#
_entry.id   AF-K0NKW5-F1
#
_cell.length_a   1.000
_cell.length_b   1.000
_cell.length_c   1.000
_cell.angle_alpha   90.00
_cell.angle_beta   90.00
_cell.angle_gamma   90.00
#
_symmetry.space_group_name_H-M   'P 1'
#
loop_
_entity.id
_entity.type
_entity.pdbx_description
1 polymer ?
#
loop_
_entity_poly.entity_id
_entity_poly.type
_entity_poly.pdbx_seq_one_letter_code
_entity_poly.pdbx_strand_id
1 'polypeptide(L)'
;MKLSALIKDCSLTAADPFEDMDIHDPDIFFISSNSKQIRPNGLFIAIKGFEADGHDYIEQAFEKGAAAVIAQTNPKNINNVILVENTRLAMASIAANFYGNPSKDLTLVGITGTNGKTTTTWLLESIFKACGFSTGVIGTINIRYNDQTFDTPVTTPDSIDLQKNLYNMKQAGVTHVIMEVSSHGLDLNRVDFCRFDAGVFTNLTQDHLDYHKTIDAYFDCKKRFFTRFLGSNGKNDAPAILNIDDPKGESLFNSLACPNLAVSTKKKTDIFAQSVKDDIHGLSGTICLPGGSFNLTTSLTGKFNLENILCAAGAAHALNIKLEQIKKGLENCPAVPGRLEKINTPIDRYIFVDYAHTPDALESILTTLKQMAPKRIITVFGCGGDRDRSKRPLMGCIACKTSDITIITSDNPRSENPDEIINDICEGLDTFDKLSENDLSFDPFKKGYMVEVDRKKALKKAVFISKPGDIIVAAGKGHETYQITNTGTLHFDDKEELKNSAIEFADQFTPIAWKTEDLSRALNTDPVFSNIKKNHSFSGISTDSRTIAQTHIFLALKGETFDGHIFIKRLIDQGIKGFITQKGFVDTLDQNTRKKIFQSSLIIFETRDTLTGLGQLARYQRLRSNVKLIAITGSSGKTTTRKITQEIFKTQYHTHATTGNFNNEIGLPLTLLNLSHAHEWAIVEMGMNHPGEISRLSRIALPDIAVVTNTAGVHLEGLGSVENVATAKAEIFEGIRKNATAILFADDPRRCILEAKARENNAIKTVLFFGSGYDADFQSADIKTLAGSTQFTAKFNDQKIACSINSPALFMVDNCLAAICAASIAGICRKGIKKGLRAFTPVSGRMNIFRLSDSIHMIDDTYNANPASVTQAINTLQRVSAGKNSIAVLGDMLELGTKSDRLHRQIGLKIALSGISKLFVFGDQTKHMIDGAVENGFSEDNIFHGSKDEIARKILEQSDRETWILVKGSRGMAMENIIQKLQTLLN
;
A
#
# COMPACT_ATOMS: atom_id res chain seq x y z
N MET A 1 -26.49 0.25 50.65
CA MET A 1 -26.15 -1.09 51.21
C MET A 1 -25.60 -0.86 52.60
N LYS A 2 -25.89 -1.74 53.57
CA LYS A 2 -25.30 -1.64 54.90
C LYS A 2 -23.76 -1.75 54.85
N LEU A 3 -23.08 -1.01 55.71
CA LEU A 3 -21.62 -1.01 55.79
C LEU A 3 -21.11 -2.42 56.12
N SER A 4 -21.73 -3.11 57.07
CA SER A 4 -21.43 -4.50 57.44
C SER A 4 -21.41 -5.45 56.23
N ALA A 5 -22.37 -5.32 55.33
CA ALA A 5 -22.46 -6.11 54.11
C ALA A 5 -21.35 -5.78 53.08
N LEU A 6 -20.84 -4.55 53.07
CA LEU A 6 -19.77 -4.13 52.18
C LEU A 6 -18.40 -4.66 52.62
N ILE A 7 -18.14 -4.69 53.93
CA ILE A 7 -16.83 -5.04 54.48
C ILE A 7 -16.67 -6.51 54.87
N LYS A 8 -17.69 -7.35 54.65
CA LYS A 8 -17.70 -8.77 55.03
C LYS A 8 -16.51 -9.59 54.50
N ASP A 9 -15.96 -9.20 53.36
CA ASP A 9 -14.84 -9.89 52.68
C ASP A 9 -13.52 -9.09 52.83
N CYS A 10 -13.46 -8.14 53.77
CA CYS A 10 -12.25 -7.38 54.07
C CYS A 10 -11.46 -8.04 55.21
N SER A 11 -10.13 -8.03 55.12
CA SER A 11 -9.25 -8.39 56.24
C SER A 11 -9.18 -7.24 57.25
N LEU A 12 -10.06 -7.30 58.25
CA LEU A 12 -10.15 -6.33 59.34
C LEU A 12 -9.03 -6.56 60.36
N THR A 13 -8.48 -5.49 60.93
CA THR A 13 -7.42 -5.60 61.96
C THR A 13 -7.96 -5.85 63.38
N ALA A 14 -9.28 -5.78 63.57
CA ALA A 14 -9.98 -6.05 64.83
C ALA A 14 -11.08 -7.11 64.62
N ALA A 15 -11.40 -7.87 65.67
CA ALA A 15 -12.22 -9.09 65.59
C ALA A 15 -13.69 -8.83 65.22
N ASP A 16 -14.26 -7.69 65.63
CA ASP A 16 -15.51 -7.15 65.05
C ASP A 16 -15.60 -5.62 65.32
N PRO A 17 -15.60 -4.76 64.29
CA PRO A 17 -15.74 -3.31 64.49
C PRO A 17 -17.11 -2.92 65.08
N PHE A 18 -18.13 -3.77 65.00
CA PHE A 18 -19.49 -3.49 65.45
C PHE A 18 -19.80 -3.99 66.87
N GLU A 19 -19.00 -4.92 67.43
CA GLU A 19 -19.16 -5.38 68.82
C GLU A 19 -18.29 -4.59 69.82
N ASP A 20 -17.12 -4.09 69.41
CA ASP A 20 -16.12 -3.49 70.33
C ASP A 20 -16.01 -1.94 70.29
N MET A 21 -16.57 -1.23 69.29
CA MET A 21 -16.21 0.18 69.03
C MET A 21 -17.35 1.21 68.87
N ASP A 22 -18.60 0.92 69.25
CA ASP A 22 -19.71 1.88 69.11
C ASP A 22 -19.86 2.41 67.65
N ILE A 23 -19.48 1.57 66.67
CA ILE A 23 -19.53 1.90 65.24
C ILE A 23 -20.94 1.61 64.74
N HIS A 24 -21.60 2.64 64.22
CA HIS A 24 -22.92 2.52 63.61
C HIS A 24 -22.81 1.68 62.32
N ASP A 25 -23.86 0.93 61.94
CA ASP A 25 -23.98 0.25 60.63
C ASP A 25 -24.83 1.09 59.66
N PRO A 26 -24.27 2.17 59.07
CA PRO A 26 -25.01 3.08 58.23
C PRO A 26 -25.36 2.45 56.88
N ASP A 27 -26.38 3.03 56.24
CA ASP A 27 -26.62 2.79 54.82
C ASP A 27 -25.63 3.61 53.99
N ILE A 28 -24.83 2.91 53.20
CA ILE A 28 -23.89 3.50 52.25
C ILE A 28 -24.56 3.64 50.89
N PHE A 29 -24.59 4.86 50.36
CA PHE A 29 -25.19 5.20 49.07
C PHE A 29 -24.16 5.44 47.95
N PHE A 30 -22.89 5.64 48.31
CA PHE A 30 -21.82 5.92 47.36
C PHE A 30 -20.46 5.56 47.97
N ILE A 31 -19.48 5.20 47.14
CA ILE A 31 -18.11 4.87 47.56
C ILE A 31 -17.11 5.71 46.76
N SER A 32 -16.04 6.19 47.38
CA SER A 32 -14.99 6.97 46.71
C SER A 32 -13.64 6.86 47.42
N SER A 33 -12.56 6.85 46.64
CA SER A 33 -11.18 7.03 47.12
C SER A 33 -10.70 8.49 47.04
N ASN A 34 -11.54 9.40 46.54
CA ASN A 34 -11.28 10.83 46.45
C ASN A 34 -12.18 11.60 47.44
N SER A 35 -11.57 12.18 48.48
CA SER A 35 -12.27 12.96 49.52
C SER A 35 -13.08 14.12 48.93
N LYS A 36 -12.63 14.68 47.79
CA LYS A 36 -13.34 15.79 47.14
C LYS A 36 -14.70 15.38 46.57
N GLN A 37 -14.87 14.10 46.25
CA GLN A 37 -16.09 13.55 45.66
C GLN A 37 -17.06 12.95 46.68
N ILE A 38 -16.71 12.93 47.97
CA ILE A 38 -17.58 12.46 49.04
C ILE A 38 -18.82 13.33 49.16
N ARG A 39 -19.94 12.68 49.50
CA ARG A 39 -21.29 13.24 49.68
C ARG A 39 -21.94 12.58 50.91
N PRO A 40 -23.04 13.14 51.46
CA PRO A 40 -23.77 12.54 52.57
C PRO A 40 -24.07 11.05 52.35
N ASN A 41 -23.81 10.22 53.37
CA ASN A 41 -23.91 8.75 53.33
C ASN A 41 -22.91 8.05 52.39
N GLY A 42 -21.79 8.72 52.08
CA GLY A 42 -20.69 8.14 51.34
C GLY A 42 -19.76 7.30 52.23
N LEU A 43 -19.10 6.31 51.64
CA LEU A 43 -17.96 5.59 52.23
C LEU A 43 -16.68 6.10 51.57
N PHE A 44 -15.80 6.68 52.38
CA PHE A 44 -14.48 7.10 51.91
C PHE A 44 -13.44 6.00 52.13
N ILE A 45 -12.60 5.75 51.14
CA ILE A 45 -11.56 4.71 51.22
C ILE A 45 -10.20 5.39 51.10
N ALA A 46 -9.52 5.52 52.23
CA ALA A 46 -8.23 6.20 52.35
C ALA A 46 -7.11 5.32 51.79
N ILE A 47 -6.73 5.56 50.53
CA ILE A 47 -5.61 4.86 49.89
C ILE A 47 -4.35 5.72 49.91
N LYS A 48 -3.19 5.08 50.05
CA LYS A 48 -1.90 5.75 49.84
C LYS A 48 -1.61 5.83 48.34
N GLY A 49 -1.69 7.04 47.78
CA GLY A 49 -1.41 7.33 46.37
C GLY A 49 0.08 7.63 46.11
N PHE A 50 0.42 7.90 44.85
CA PHE A 50 1.78 8.32 44.46
C PHE A 50 2.06 9.80 44.76
N GLU A 51 1.03 10.65 44.69
CA GLU A 51 1.14 12.11 44.89
C GLU A 51 0.64 12.56 46.27
N ALA A 52 -0.30 11.83 46.86
CA ALA A 52 -0.95 12.18 48.12
C ALA A 52 -1.35 10.93 48.91
N ASP A 53 -1.38 11.04 50.24
CA ASP A 53 -1.89 10.00 51.13
C ASP A 53 -3.35 10.28 51.50
N GLY A 54 -4.26 9.37 51.14
CA GLY A 54 -5.68 9.49 51.44
C GLY A 54 -6.00 9.56 52.93
N HIS A 55 -5.10 9.07 53.79
CA HIS A 55 -5.25 9.11 55.24
C HIS A 55 -5.23 10.54 55.80
N ASP A 56 -4.58 11.48 55.11
CA ASP A 56 -4.54 12.88 55.52
C ASP A 56 -5.90 13.59 55.32
N TYR A 57 -6.83 12.98 54.59
CA TYR A 57 -8.11 13.57 54.22
C TYR A 57 -9.32 12.95 54.93
N ILE A 58 -9.11 12.15 55.98
CA ILE A 58 -10.18 11.48 56.74
C ILE A 58 -11.15 12.49 57.36
N GLU A 59 -10.64 13.53 58.03
CA GLU A 59 -11.49 14.59 58.63
C GLU A 59 -12.32 15.30 57.55
N GLN A 60 -11.67 15.68 56.45
CA GLN A 60 -12.35 16.33 55.32
C GLN A 60 -13.46 15.45 54.74
N ALA A 61 -13.28 14.12 54.71
CA ALA A 61 -14.31 13.22 54.23
C ALA A 61 -15.54 13.22 55.16
N PHE A 62 -15.35 13.24 56.48
CA PHE A 62 -16.45 13.36 57.44
C PHE A 62 -17.13 14.72 57.38
N GLU A 63 -16.38 15.82 57.24
CA GLU A 63 -16.96 17.17 57.03
C GLU A 63 -17.86 17.23 55.79
N LYS A 64 -17.56 16.41 54.77
CA LYS A 64 -18.37 16.27 53.54
C LYS A 64 -19.51 15.27 53.65
N GLY A 65 -19.70 14.66 54.81
CA GLY A 65 -20.80 13.74 55.11
C GLY A 65 -20.50 12.27 54.83
N ALA A 66 -19.23 11.84 54.86
CA ALA A 66 -18.92 10.41 54.93
C ALA A 66 -19.63 9.77 56.13
N ALA A 67 -20.33 8.66 55.91
CA ALA A 67 -20.94 7.88 56.99
C ALA A 67 -19.92 6.96 57.67
N ALA A 68 -18.88 6.56 56.94
CA ALA A 68 -17.76 5.78 57.45
C ALA A 68 -16.52 5.96 56.55
N VAL A 69 -15.36 5.56 57.08
CA VAL A 69 -14.08 5.60 56.38
C VAL A 69 -13.39 4.24 56.49
N ILE A 70 -12.78 3.75 55.41
CA ILE A 70 -11.86 2.61 55.41
C ILE A 70 -10.43 3.13 55.38
N ALA A 71 -9.58 2.70 56.32
CA ALA A 71 -8.20 3.16 56.41
C ALA A 71 -7.27 2.04 56.92
N GLN A 72 -5.96 2.17 56.70
CA GLN A 72 -4.96 1.30 57.35
C GLN A 72 -4.55 1.83 58.73
N THR A 73 -4.69 3.14 58.94
CA THR A 73 -4.38 3.80 60.20
C THR A 73 -5.47 4.80 60.57
N ASN A 74 -5.71 4.98 61.88
CA ASN A 74 -6.63 5.98 62.43
C ASN A 74 -5.86 6.85 63.45
N PRO A 75 -4.89 7.66 63.01
CA PRO A 75 -3.95 8.33 63.92
C PRO A 75 -4.63 9.34 64.86
N LYS A 76 -5.83 9.81 64.51
CA LYS A 76 -6.60 10.79 65.28
C LYS A 76 -7.77 10.17 66.07
N ASN A 77 -7.88 8.84 66.09
CA ASN A 77 -8.95 8.10 66.78
C ASN A 77 -10.35 8.64 66.46
N ILE A 78 -10.63 8.89 65.19
CA ILE A 78 -11.96 9.34 64.74
C ILE A 78 -12.91 8.14 64.71
N ASN A 79 -14.14 8.32 65.19
CA ASN A 79 -15.19 7.27 65.18
C ASN A 79 -15.59 6.90 63.74
N ASN A 80 -16.18 5.70 63.55
CA ASN A 80 -16.60 5.18 62.24
C ASN A 80 -15.47 5.07 61.19
N VAL A 81 -14.24 4.87 61.66
CA VAL A 81 -13.09 4.49 60.83
C VAL A 81 -12.81 3.00 61.01
N ILE A 82 -12.92 2.23 59.93
CA ILE A 82 -12.73 0.79 59.90
C ILE A 82 -11.32 0.52 59.42
N LEU A 83 -10.55 -0.16 60.29
CA LEU A 83 -9.17 -0.49 60.02
C LEU A 83 -9.04 -1.82 59.26
N VAL A 84 -8.30 -1.77 58.15
CA VAL A 84 -8.03 -2.91 57.28
C VAL A 84 -6.53 -3.06 57.06
N GLU A 85 -6.08 -4.29 56.81
CA GLU A 85 -4.65 -4.55 56.55
C GLU A 85 -4.14 -3.85 55.28
N ASN A 86 -4.97 -3.80 54.23
CA ASN A 86 -4.64 -3.22 52.93
C ASN A 86 -5.85 -2.49 52.33
N THR A 87 -5.80 -1.17 52.24
CA THR A 87 -6.92 -0.36 51.74
C THR A 87 -7.20 -0.54 50.26
N ARG A 88 -6.22 -0.90 49.42
CA ARG A 88 -6.44 -1.18 47.99
C ARG A 88 -7.18 -2.50 47.79
N LEU A 89 -6.81 -3.54 48.53
CA LEU A 89 -7.52 -4.82 48.47
C LEU A 89 -8.93 -4.70 49.05
N ALA A 90 -9.09 -3.99 50.16
CA ALA A 90 -10.41 -3.68 50.73
C ALA A 90 -11.26 -2.86 49.75
N MET A 91 -10.66 -1.88 49.05
CA MET A 91 -11.35 -1.09 48.02
C MET A 91 -11.92 -1.97 46.90
N ALA A 92 -11.14 -2.96 46.42
CA ALA A 92 -11.60 -3.88 45.40
C ALA A 92 -12.76 -4.76 45.88
N SER A 93 -12.65 -5.28 47.10
CA SER A 93 -13.69 -6.08 47.77
C SER A 93 -15.00 -5.30 47.94
N ILE A 94 -14.91 -4.10 48.53
CA ILE A 94 -16.03 -3.21 48.78
C ILE A 94 -16.69 -2.78 47.47
N ALA A 95 -15.91 -2.43 46.45
CA ALA A 95 -16.44 -2.07 45.15
C ALA A 95 -17.21 -3.23 44.51
N ALA A 96 -16.66 -4.45 44.56
CA ALA A 96 -17.35 -5.64 44.07
C ALA A 96 -18.66 -5.88 44.83
N ASN A 97 -18.67 -5.76 46.16
CA ASN A 97 -19.88 -5.92 46.96
C ASN A 97 -20.92 -4.83 46.69
N PHE A 98 -20.51 -3.56 46.62
CA PHE A 98 -21.37 -2.42 46.36
C PHE A 98 -22.08 -2.51 45.01
N TYR A 99 -21.37 -2.95 43.97
CA TYR A 99 -21.90 -3.11 42.61
C TYR A 99 -22.47 -4.51 42.33
N GLY A 100 -22.63 -5.36 43.36
CA GLY A 100 -23.31 -6.65 43.23
C GLY A 100 -22.53 -7.72 42.46
N ASN A 101 -21.20 -7.70 42.52
CA ASN A 101 -20.28 -8.68 41.93
C ASN A 101 -20.52 -8.93 40.43
N PRO A 102 -20.48 -7.89 39.57
CA PRO A 102 -20.93 -7.97 38.18
C PRO A 102 -20.18 -9.01 37.34
N SER A 103 -18.90 -9.26 37.62
CA SER A 103 -18.09 -10.26 36.90
C SER A 103 -18.58 -11.70 37.07
N LYS A 104 -19.41 -12.02 38.08
CA LYS A 104 -19.99 -13.37 38.23
C LYS A 104 -20.96 -13.71 37.09
N ASP A 105 -21.68 -12.71 36.59
CA ASP A 105 -22.74 -12.87 35.59
C ASP A 105 -22.28 -12.52 34.17
N LEU A 106 -21.07 -11.98 34.03
CA LEU A 106 -20.43 -11.70 32.76
C LEU A 106 -19.47 -12.85 32.40
N THR A 107 -19.16 -12.97 31.10
CA THR A 107 -18.01 -13.76 30.63
C THR A 107 -16.82 -12.80 30.49
N LEU A 108 -15.76 -12.98 31.28
CA LEU A 108 -14.65 -12.03 31.36
C LEU A 108 -13.33 -12.65 30.87
N VAL A 109 -12.73 -12.05 29.84
CA VAL A 109 -11.42 -12.46 29.30
C VAL A 109 -10.36 -11.41 29.64
N GLY A 110 -9.29 -11.82 30.31
CA GLY A 110 -8.18 -10.93 30.67
C GLY A 110 -6.95 -11.18 29.79
N ILE A 111 -6.34 -10.11 29.28
CA ILE A 111 -5.17 -10.19 28.39
C ILE A 111 -4.00 -9.43 29.02
N THR A 112 -2.86 -10.09 29.20
CA THR A 112 -1.63 -9.46 29.68
C THR A 112 -0.41 -9.80 28.82
N GLY A 113 0.61 -8.96 28.93
CA GLY A 113 1.86 -9.02 28.19
C GLY A 113 2.46 -7.63 28.01
N THR A 114 3.65 -7.54 27.42
CA THR A 114 4.27 -6.25 27.06
C THR A 114 3.55 -5.68 25.84
N ASN A 115 3.56 -6.40 24.72
CA ASN A 115 2.95 -5.98 23.45
C ASN A 115 1.72 -6.83 23.07
N GLY A 116 0.89 -6.36 22.14
CA GLY A 116 -0.20 -7.17 21.54
C GLY A 116 -1.53 -7.23 22.31
N LYS A 117 -1.59 -6.71 23.54
CA LYS A 117 -2.82 -6.69 24.37
C LYS A 117 -4.00 -6.05 23.63
N THR A 118 -3.83 -4.80 23.20
CA THR A 118 -4.85 -4.05 22.46
C THR A 118 -5.26 -4.76 21.16
N THR A 119 -4.33 -5.27 20.36
CA THR A 119 -4.69 -5.97 19.11
C THR A 119 -5.53 -7.22 19.40
N THR A 120 -5.15 -7.99 20.42
CA THR A 120 -5.88 -9.19 20.85
C THR A 120 -7.30 -8.85 21.33
N THR A 121 -7.50 -7.69 22.00
CA THR A 121 -8.85 -7.29 22.46
C THR A 121 -9.79 -7.02 21.28
N TRP A 122 -9.30 -6.36 20.23
CA TRP A 122 -10.07 -6.07 19.01
C TRP A 122 -10.41 -7.34 18.23
N LEU A 123 -9.46 -8.27 18.13
CA LEU A 123 -9.69 -9.57 17.48
C LEU A 123 -10.78 -10.37 18.21
N LEU A 124 -10.71 -10.46 19.54
CA LEU A 124 -11.74 -11.14 20.34
C LEU A 124 -13.09 -10.42 20.27
N GLU A 125 -13.11 -9.09 20.29
CA GLU A 125 -14.35 -8.32 20.16
C GLU A 125 -15.03 -8.62 18.82
N SER A 126 -14.25 -8.65 17.74
CA SER A 126 -14.75 -9.01 16.41
C SER A 126 -15.30 -10.43 16.37
N ILE A 127 -14.64 -11.39 17.02
CA ILE A 127 -15.13 -12.78 17.15
C ILE A 127 -16.45 -12.83 17.93
N PHE A 128 -16.54 -12.17 19.08
CA PHE A 128 -17.75 -12.19 19.91
C PHE A 128 -18.92 -11.49 19.21
N LYS A 129 -18.67 -10.37 18.52
CA LYS A 129 -19.68 -9.70 17.68
C LYS A 129 -20.14 -10.58 16.52
N ALA A 130 -19.24 -11.32 15.88
CA ALA A 130 -19.60 -12.26 14.80
C ALA A 130 -20.52 -13.38 15.30
N CYS A 131 -20.40 -13.78 16.57
CA CYS A 131 -21.27 -14.73 17.25
C CYS A 131 -22.63 -14.14 17.69
N GLY A 132 -22.81 -12.82 17.57
CA GLY A 132 -24.01 -12.12 18.04
C GLY A 132 -24.01 -11.79 19.53
N PHE A 133 -22.87 -11.88 20.22
CA PHE A 133 -22.78 -11.51 21.64
C PHE A 133 -22.72 -10.00 21.82
N SER A 134 -23.44 -9.50 22.84
CA SER A 134 -23.24 -8.14 23.32
C SER A 134 -21.91 -8.07 24.09
N THR A 135 -20.99 -7.24 23.59
CA THR A 135 -19.58 -7.24 23.97
C THR A 135 -19.15 -5.88 24.52
N GLY A 136 -18.37 -5.90 25.61
CA GLY A 136 -17.69 -4.73 26.16
C GLY A 136 -16.17 -4.89 26.15
N VAL A 137 -15.45 -3.78 26.01
CA VAL A 137 -13.98 -3.75 26.07
C VAL A 137 -13.51 -2.69 27.06
N ILE A 138 -12.49 -3.03 27.83
CA ILE A 138 -11.78 -2.12 28.74
C ILE A 138 -10.29 -2.22 28.39
N GLY A 139 -9.69 -1.15 27.85
CA GLY A 139 -8.28 -1.20 27.44
C GLY A 139 -7.64 0.17 27.25
N THR A 140 -6.45 0.20 26.64
CA THR A 140 -5.64 1.42 26.51
C THR A 140 -6.32 2.53 25.72
N ILE A 141 -7.06 2.17 24.66
CA ILE A 141 -7.65 3.15 23.75
C ILE A 141 -8.92 3.78 24.36
N ASN A 142 -9.81 2.94 24.90
CA ASN A 142 -11.11 3.36 25.43
C ASN A 142 -11.77 2.24 26.23
N ILE A 143 -12.87 2.60 26.89
CA ILE A 143 -13.93 1.67 27.29
C ILE A 143 -15.05 1.76 26.25
N ARG A 144 -15.50 0.63 25.71
CA ARG A 144 -16.56 0.61 24.68
C ARG A 144 -17.52 -0.56 24.83
N TYR A 145 -18.80 -0.32 24.59
CA TYR A 145 -19.87 -1.32 24.56
C TYR A 145 -21.15 -0.68 24.00
N ASN A 146 -22.05 -1.47 23.36
CA ASN A 146 -23.31 -0.98 22.78
C ASN A 146 -23.17 0.33 21.96
N ASP A 147 -22.14 0.40 21.10
CA ASP A 147 -21.80 1.57 20.27
C ASP A 147 -21.47 2.86 21.06
N GLN A 148 -21.33 2.77 22.38
CA GLN A 148 -20.82 3.84 23.24
C GLN A 148 -19.31 3.69 23.43
N THR A 149 -18.61 4.82 23.49
CA THR A 149 -17.18 4.89 23.74
C THR A 149 -16.91 5.94 24.81
N PHE A 150 -16.08 5.59 25.78
CA PHE A 150 -15.68 6.43 26.90
C PHE A 150 -14.15 6.48 26.98
N ASP A 151 -13.61 7.67 27.17
CA ASP A 151 -12.17 7.86 27.34
C ASP A 151 -11.70 7.25 28.67
N THR A 152 -10.47 6.75 28.69
CA THR A 152 -9.85 6.22 29.90
C THR A 152 -8.42 6.75 30.06
N PRO A 153 -8.06 7.30 31.22
CA PRO A 153 -6.72 7.83 31.45
C PRO A 153 -5.67 6.72 31.66
N VAL A 154 -6.12 5.47 31.86
CA VAL A 154 -5.26 4.31 32.17
C VAL A 154 -5.75 3.06 31.44
N THR A 155 -4.84 2.11 31.18
CA THR A 155 -5.19 0.83 30.52
C THR A 155 -6.11 -0.05 31.36
N THR A 156 -5.92 -0.06 32.68
CA THR A 156 -6.75 -0.82 33.64
C THR A 156 -7.26 0.16 34.70
N PRO A 157 -8.56 0.50 34.74
CA PRO A 157 -9.14 1.44 35.71
C PRO A 157 -8.90 1.01 37.17
N ASP A 158 -9.03 1.95 38.10
CA ASP A 158 -9.09 1.66 39.54
C ASP A 158 -10.22 0.67 39.87
N SER A 159 -10.18 0.02 41.03
CA SER A 159 -11.15 -1.04 41.34
C SER A 159 -12.59 -0.55 41.53
N ILE A 160 -12.82 0.69 42.00
CA ILE A 160 -14.16 1.30 42.08
C ILE A 160 -14.70 1.52 40.67
N ASP A 161 -13.93 2.19 39.82
CA ASP A 161 -14.32 2.49 38.45
C ASP A 161 -14.47 1.21 37.62
N LEU A 162 -13.59 0.22 37.81
CA LEU A 162 -13.67 -1.06 37.11
C LEU A 162 -14.97 -1.80 37.45
N GLN A 163 -15.28 -1.98 38.73
CA GLN A 163 -16.50 -2.68 39.14
C GLN A 163 -17.76 -1.90 38.72
N LYS A 164 -17.73 -0.57 38.79
CA LYS A 164 -18.81 0.30 38.28
C LYS A 164 -19.02 0.12 36.77
N ASN A 165 -17.95 0.10 35.98
CA ASN A 165 -18.03 -0.10 34.54
C ASN A 165 -18.58 -1.49 34.20
N LEU A 166 -18.12 -2.55 34.86
CA LEU A 166 -18.68 -3.90 34.70
C LEU A 166 -20.16 -3.96 35.08
N TYR A 167 -20.57 -3.28 36.15
CA TYR A 167 -21.97 -3.16 36.53
C TYR A 167 -22.79 -2.45 35.45
N ASN A 168 -22.33 -1.30 34.94
CA ASN A 168 -23.01 -0.56 33.88
C ASN A 168 -23.14 -1.39 32.60
N MET A 169 -22.08 -2.11 32.22
CA MET A 169 -22.08 -3.05 31.10
C MET A 169 -23.14 -4.14 31.28
N LYS A 170 -23.17 -4.78 32.46
CA LYS A 170 -24.19 -5.78 32.80
C LYS A 170 -25.60 -5.20 32.71
N GLN A 171 -25.85 -4.02 33.27
CA GLN A 171 -27.16 -3.34 33.19
C GLN A 171 -27.55 -3.00 31.75
N ALA A 172 -26.57 -2.70 30.89
CA ALA A 172 -26.76 -2.46 29.47
C ALA A 172 -26.92 -3.74 28.64
N GLY A 173 -26.98 -4.92 29.26
CA GLY A 173 -27.15 -6.21 28.58
C GLY A 173 -25.88 -6.75 27.92
N VAL A 174 -24.71 -6.24 28.28
CA VAL A 174 -23.43 -6.85 27.87
C VAL A 174 -23.30 -8.24 28.50
N THR A 175 -22.81 -9.19 27.71
CA THR A 175 -22.65 -10.59 28.10
C THR A 175 -21.19 -11.01 28.19
N HIS A 176 -20.34 -10.42 27.35
CA HIS A 176 -18.92 -10.74 27.25
C HIS A 176 -18.10 -9.46 27.43
N VAL A 177 -17.07 -9.50 28.27
CA VAL A 177 -16.15 -8.38 28.49
C VAL A 177 -14.72 -8.82 28.25
N ILE A 178 -13.99 -8.04 27.46
CA ILE A 178 -12.58 -8.26 27.15
C ILE A 178 -11.79 -7.15 27.82
N MET A 179 -10.78 -7.49 28.60
CA MET A 179 -10.06 -6.53 29.43
C MET A 179 -8.55 -6.64 29.28
N GLU A 180 -7.89 -5.50 29.06
CA GLU A 180 -6.43 -5.40 29.18
C GLU A 180 -6.03 -5.35 30.66
N VAL A 181 -5.22 -6.31 31.07
CA VAL A 181 -4.71 -6.46 32.44
C VAL A 181 -3.25 -6.02 32.48
N SER A 182 -3.04 -4.73 32.77
CA SER A 182 -1.69 -4.15 32.91
C SER A 182 -0.97 -4.66 34.17
N SER A 183 0.37 -4.63 34.16
CA SER A 183 1.16 -4.97 35.36
C SER A 183 0.87 -4.03 36.52
N HIS A 184 0.72 -2.73 36.24
CA HIS A 184 0.28 -1.75 37.25
C HIS A 184 -1.10 -2.08 37.82
N GLY A 185 -2.04 -2.54 36.97
CA GLY A 185 -3.36 -2.97 37.42
C GLY A 185 -3.30 -4.18 38.36
N LEU A 186 -2.44 -5.15 38.07
CA LEU A 186 -2.20 -6.31 38.94
C LEU A 186 -1.54 -5.89 40.25
N ASP A 187 -0.49 -5.09 40.17
CA ASP A 187 0.30 -4.70 41.35
C ASP A 187 -0.50 -3.83 42.33
N LEU A 188 -1.36 -2.96 41.81
CA LEU A 188 -2.21 -2.06 42.59
C LEU A 188 -3.57 -2.66 42.97
N ASN A 189 -3.74 -3.98 42.84
CA ASN A 189 -4.97 -4.72 43.17
C ASN A 189 -6.24 -4.25 42.44
N ARG A 190 -6.12 -3.67 41.24
CA ARG A 190 -7.26 -3.10 40.52
C ARG A 190 -8.25 -4.15 40.02
N VAL A 191 -7.75 -5.33 39.67
CA VAL A 191 -8.54 -6.45 39.12
C VAL A 191 -8.89 -7.51 40.17
N ASP A 192 -8.53 -7.30 41.44
CA ASP A 192 -8.97 -8.18 42.52
C ASP A 192 -10.51 -8.20 42.59
N PHE A 193 -11.09 -9.33 42.97
CA PHE A 193 -12.54 -9.60 42.97
C PHE A 193 -13.21 -9.59 41.57
N CYS A 194 -12.44 -9.64 40.48
CA CYS A 194 -12.94 -10.02 39.17
C CYS A 194 -12.84 -11.54 38.97
N ARG A 195 -13.91 -12.17 38.48
CA ARG A 195 -13.89 -13.58 38.06
C ARG A 195 -13.69 -13.67 36.56
N PHE A 196 -12.59 -14.28 36.14
CA PHE A 196 -12.24 -14.46 34.73
C PHE A 196 -12.65 -15.85 34.23
N ASP A 197 -13.08 -15.93 32.98
CA ASP A 197 -13.41 -17.16 32.27
C ASP A 197 -12.25 -17.63 31.38
N ALA A 198 -11.32 -16.73 31.02
CA ALA A 198 -10.07 -17.09 30.33
C ALA A 198 -8.99 -16.02 30.55
N GLY A 199 -7.72 -16.42 30.44
CA GLY A 199 -6.58 -15.52 30.48
C GLY A 199 -5.61 -15.71 29.32
N VAL A 200 -5.07 -14.63 28.77
CA VAL A 200 -4.15 -14.66 27.63
C VAL A 200 -2.81 -14.03 28.00
N PHE A 201 -1.70 -14.71 27.69
CA PHE A 201 -0.34 -14.17 27.73
C PHE A 201 0.21 -13.99 26.31
N THR A 202 0.55 -12.75 25.94
CA THR A 202 1.06 -12.45 24.59
C THR A 202 2.59 -12.53 24.48
N ASN A 203 3.35 -11.79 25.30
CA ASN A 203 4.83 -11.79 25.33
C ASN A 203 5.35 -10.95 26.51
N LEU A 204 6.67 -10.98 26.76
CA LEU A 204 7.37 -10.15 27.73
C LEU A 204 8.72 -9.63 27.19
N THR A 205 8.79 -8.32 26.93
CA THR A 205 10.02 -7.59 26.60
C THR A 205 10.25 -6.40 27.56
N GLN A 206 11.43 -5.77 27.50
CA GLN A 206 11.82 -4.68 28.40
C GLN A 206 10.86 -3.48 28.29
N ASP A 207 10.13 -3.21 29.37
CA ASP A 207 9.24 -2.07 29.53
C ASP A 207 8.98 -1.83 31.03
N HIS A 208 8.53 -0.63 31.40
CA HIS A 208 8.13 -0.26 32.77
C HIS A 208 9.18 -0.52 33.87
N LEU A 209 10.48 -0.49 33.55
CA LEU A 209 11.56 -0.68 34.54
C LEU A 209 11.73 0.52 35.49
N ASP A 210 11.23 1.69 35.11
CA ASP A 210 11.05 2.84 35.99
C ASP A 210 10.20 2.50 37.22
N TYR A 211 9.21 1.62 37.05
CA TYR A 211 8.35 1.12 38.11
C TYR A 211 8.88 -0.18 38.74
N HIS A 212 8.99 -1.26 37.95
CA HIS A 212 9.28 -2.63 38.45
C HIS A 212 10.74 -2.87 38.81
N LYS A 213 11.65 -1.98 38.42
CA LYS A 213 13.11 -2.03 38.64
C LYS A 213 13.84 -3.16 37.88
N THR A 214 13.28 -4.36 37.79
CA THR A 214 13.87 -5.51 37.08
C THR A 214 12.86 -6.23 36.19
N ILE A 215 13.35 -6.92 35.16
CA ILE A 215 12.50 -7.70 34.23
C ILE A 215 11.84 -8.90 34.93
N ASP A 216 12.50 -9.50 35.92
CA ASP A 216 11.96 -10.63 36.65
C ASP A 216 10.82 -10.20 37.59
N ALA A 217 10.96 -9.07 38.29
CA ALA A 217 9.85 -8.51 39.08
C ALA A 217 8.65 -8.15 38.20
N TYR A 218 8.89 -7.62 37.00
CA TYR A 218 7.85 -7.35 36.02
C TYR A 218 7.15 -8.63 35.52
N PHE A 219 7.91 -9.70 35.27
CA PHE A 219 7.36 -11.01 34.91
C PHE A 219 6.53 -11.61 36.04
N ASP A 220 7.05 -11.63 37.27
CA ASP A 220 6.37 -12.19 38.44
C ASP A 220 5.04 -11.48 38.71
N CYS A 221 5.01 -10.15 38.51
CA CYS A 221 3.78 -9.37 38.57
C CYS A 221 2.72 -9.87 37.57
N LYS A 222 3.10 -10.13 36.30
CA LYS A 222 2.17 -10.68 35.30
C LYS A 222 1.79 -12.14 35.56
N LYS A 223 2.74 -12.95 36.03
CA LYS A 223 2.51 -14.36 36.40
C LYS A 223 1.41 -14.49 37.45
N ARG A 224 1.32 -13.54 38.40
CA ARG A 224 0.24 -13.47 39.38
C ARG A 224 -1.16 -13.47 38.76
N PHE A 225 -1.33 -12.94 37.54
CA PHE A 225 -2.62 -13.00 36.86
C PHE A 225 -3.11 -14.45 36.70
N PHE A 226 -2.22 -15.30 36.19
CA PHE A 226 -2.51 -16.70 35.89
C PHE A 226 -2.58 -17.56 37.14
N THR A 227 -1.78 -17.27 38.16
CA THR A 227 -1.76 -18.08 39.39
C THR A 227 -2.87 -17.71 40.38
N ARG A 228 -3.37 -16.47 40.35
CA ARG A 228 -4.32 -15.96 41.36
C ARG A 228 -5.76 -15.83 40.86
N PHE A 229 -5.98 -15.66 39.55
CA PHE A 229 -7.32 -15.36 39.01
C PHE A 229 -7.84 -16.39 37.99
N LEU A 230 -7.05 -17.38 37.60
CA LEU A 230 -7.44 -18.45 36.68
C LEU A 230 -7.50 -19.82 37.39
N GLY A 231 -7.78 -20.88 36.63
CA GLY A 231 -7.96 -22.24 37.16
C GLY A 231 -9.08 -22.29 38.19
N SER A 232 -8.85 -22.96 39.32
CA SER A 232 -9.82 -23.08 40.42
C SER A 232 -10.26 -21.74 41.04
N ASN A 233 -9.46 -20.68 40.87
CA ASN A 233 -9.81 -19.33 41.33
C ASN A 233 -10.60 -18.53 40.28
N GLY A 234 -10.60 -18.98 39.02
CA GLY A 234 -11.40 -18.44 37.94
C GLY A 234 -12.81 -19.04 37.90
N LYS A 235 -13.56 -18.72 36.83
CA LYS A 235 -14.89 -19.28 36.58
C LYS A 235 -14.75 -20.57 35.78
N ASN A 236 -15.37 -21.65 36.26
CA ASN A 236 -15.39 -22.96 35.60
C ASN A 236 -13.99 -23.50 35.20
N ASP A 237 -13.01 -23.41 36.12
CA ASP A 237 -11.62 -23.80 35.87
C ASP A 237 -10.97 -23.08 34.68
N ALA A 238 -11.03 -21.74 34.73
CA ALA A 238 -10.69 -20.85 33.63
C ALA A 238 -9.31 -21.13 33.00
N PRO A 239 -9.23 -21.38 31.68
CA PRO A 239 -7.99 -21.74 31.01
C PRO A 239 -7.05 -20.55 30.74
N ALA A 240 -5.76 -20.87 30.58
CA ALA A 240 -4.71 -19.95 30.15
C ALA A 240 -4.27 -20.22 28.69
N ILE A 241 -4.24 -19.18 27.85
CA ILE A 241 -3.76 -19.24 26.48
C ILE A 241 -2.40 -18.54 26.43
N LEU A 242 -1.35 -19.28 26.07
CA LEU A 242 0.03 -18.84 26.28
C LEU A 242 0.83 -18.90 24.98
N ASN A 243 1.35 -17.75 24.54
CA ASN A 243 2.30 -17.69 23.45
C ASN A 243 3.66 -18.25 23.89
N ILE A 244 4.01 -19.44 23.42
CA ILE A 244 5.27 -20.11 23.76
C ILE A 244 6.41 -19.79 22.79
N ASP A 245 6.18 -18.94 21.78
CA ASP A 245 7.28 -18.38 20.98
C ASP A 245 8.14 -17.40 21.79
N ASP A 246 7.61 -16.92 22.92
CA ASP A 246 8.28 -16.14 23.96
C ASP A 246 8.80 -17.07 25.08
N PRO A 247 10.08 -16.98 25.49
CA PRO A 247 10.65 -17.84 26.53
C PRO A 247 9.95 -17.77 27.89
N LYS A 248 9.44 -16.60 28.28
CA LYS A 248 8.69 -16.42 29.53
C LYS A 248 7.28 -17.00 29.41
N GLY A 249 6.70 -17.00 28.20
CA GLY A 249 5.47 -17.71 27.89
C GLY A 249 5.61 -19.24 27.98
N GLU A 250 6.71 -19.79 27.45
CA GLU A 250 7.06 -21.22 27.58
C GLU A 250 7.29 -21.61 29.05
N SER A 251 8.03 -20.78 29.80
CA SER A 251 8.22 -20.96 31.24
C SER A 251 6.90 -20.96 32.01
N LEU A 252 5.98 -20.06 31.65
CA LEU A 252 4.66 -19.98 32.26
C LEU A 252 3.83 -21.24 31.96
N PHE A 253 3.78 -21.68 30.69
CA PHE A 253 3.06 -22.90 30.27
C PHE A 253 3.49 -24.14 31.06
N ASN A 254 4.80 -24.31 31.27
CA ASN A 254 5.34 -25.45 32.00
C ASN A 254 5.11 -25.39 33.52
N SER A 255 4.77 -24.22 34.08
CA SER A 255 4.66 -24.02 35.53
C SER A 255 3.24 -23.87 36.06
N LEU A 256 2.25 -23.66 35.20
CA LEU A 256 0.86 -23.49 35.60
C LEU A 256 0.15 -24.82 35.84
N ALA A 257 -0.63 -24.87 36.93
CA ALA A 257 -1.46 -26.02 37.27
C ALA A 257 -2.88 -25.94 36.68
N CYS A 258 -3.30 -24.77 36.18
CA CYS A 258 -4.61 -24.60 35.54
C CYS A 258 -4.61 -25.15 34.11
N PRO A 259 -5.79 -25.46 33.53
CA PRO A 259 -5.91 -25.82 32.12
C PRO A 259 -5.25 -24.76 31.24
N ASN A 260 -4.43 -25.19 30.27
CA ASN A 260 -3.72 -24.25 29.40
C ASN A 260 -3.56 -24.78 27.98
N LEU A 261 -3.39 -23.84 27.03
CA LEU A 261 -3.18 -24.12 25.60
C LEU A 261 -1.96 -23.34 25.09
N ALA A 262 -1.09 -24.03 24.37
CA ALA A 262 0.13 -23.46 23.79
C ALA A 262 -0.12 -22.89 22.38
N VAL A 263 0.26 -21.62 22.20
CA VAL A 263 0.24 -20.90 20.92
C VAL A 263 1.66 -20.80 20.35
N SER A 264 1.86 -21.14 19.08
CA SER A 264 3.13 -20.93 18.38
C SER A 264 2.94 -20.66 16.88
N THR A 265 3.76 -19.75 16.33
CA THR A 265 3.90 -19.54 14.89
C THR A 265 5.04 -20.35 14.28
N LYS A 266 5.93 -20.90 15.11
CA LYS A 266 7.16 -21.59 14.70
C LYS A 266 7.03 -23.11 14.73
N LYS A 267 6.20 -23.65 15.62
CA LYS A 267 6.10 -25.08 15.92
C LYS A 267 4.63 -25.51 15.87
N LYS A 268 4.40 -26.82 15.66
CA LYS A 268 3.07 -27.40 15.83
C LYS A 268 2.79 -27.58 17.33
N THR A 269 1.75 -26.91 17.83
CA THR A 269 1.28 -26.95 19.22
C THR A 269 -0.25 -27.12 19.22
N ASP A 270 -0.94 -26.84 20.33
CA ASP A 270 -2.40 -26.84 20.38
C ASP A 270 -3.00 -25.85 19.37
N ILE A 271 -2.37 -24.67 19.26
CA ILE A 271 -2.82 -23.57 18.42
C ILE A 271 -1.65 -23.05 17.57
N PHE A 272 -1.74 -23.23 16.25
CA PHE A 272 -0.65 -22.85 15.33
C PHE A 272 -1.16 -22.51 13.93
N ALA A 273 -0.27 -22.04 13.05
CA ALA A 273 -0.59 -21.73 11.65
C ALA A 273 0.25 -22.55 10.65
N GLN A 274 -0.32 -22.82 9.47
CA GLN A 274 0.34 -23.48 8.35
C GLN A 274 0.19 -22.65 7.06
N SER A 275 1.11 -22.83 6.11
CA SER A 275 1.05 -22.22 4.77
C SER A 275 0.86 -20.70 4.80
N VAL A 276 1.49 -20.02 5.76
CA VAL A 276 1.34 -18.58 5.97
C VAL A 276 2.04 -17.81 4.84
N LYS A 277 1.29 -16.90 4.23
CA LYS A 277 1.81 -15.83 3.37
C LYS A 277 1.51 -14.50 4.04
N ASP A 278 2.51 -13.65 4.12
CA ASP A 278 2.44 -12.33 4.74
C ASP A 278 3.01 -11.32 3.74
N ASP A 279 2.16 -10.44 3.23
CA ASP A 279 2.53 -9.40 2.27
C ASP A 279 1.86 -8.07 2.61
N ILE A 280 2.24 -7.01 1.90
CA ILE A 280 1.80 -5.63 2.18
C ILE A 280 0.27 -5.41 2.10
N HIS A 281 -0.48 -6.40 1.61
CA HIS A 281 -1.93 -6.42 1.56
C HIS A 281 -2.58 -7.17 2.73
N GLY A 282 -1.85 -8.03 3.44
CA GLY A 282 -2.37 -8.78 4.57
C GLY A 282 -1.70 -10.14 4.79
N LEU A 283 -2.28 -10.89 5.73
CA LEU A 283 -1.89 -12.25 6.06
C LEU A 283 -2.92 -13.26 5.53
N SER A 284 -2.44 -14.35 4.95
CA SER A 284 -3.26 -15.52 4.62
C SER A 284 -2.59 -16.82 5.08
N GLY A 285 -3.37 -17.81 5.47
CA GLY A 285 -2.84 -19.11 5.92
C GLY A 285 -3.92 -20.00 6.53
N THR A 286 -3.54 -21.19 6.97
CA THR A 286 -4.44 -22.12 7.66
C THR A 286 -4.20 -22.03 9.17
N ILE A 287 -5.24 -21.68 9.93
CA ILE A 287 -5.21 -21.66 11.40
C ILE A 287 -5.66 -23.04 11.91
N CYS A 288 -4.86 -23.65 12.77
CA CYS A 288 -5.11 -24.95 13.39
C CYS A 288 -5.42 -24.74 14.88
N LEU A 289 -6.54 -25.30 15.32
CA LEU A 289 -7.01 -25.29 16.71
C LEU A 289 -7.34 -26.74 17.13
N PRO A 290 -7.51 -27.03 18.43
CA PRO A 290 -8.05 -28.32 18.83
C PRO A 290 -9.42 -28.55 18.16
N GLY A 291 -9.62 -29.74 17.60
CA GLY A 291 -10.86 -30.11 16.92
C GLY A 291 -11.02 -29.65 15.46
N GLY A 292 -10.06 -28.92 14.86
CA GLY A 292 -10.07 -28.64 13.42
C GLY A 292 -9.21 -27.47 12.94
N SER A 293 -9.37 -27.09 11.68
CA SER A 293 -8.63 -25.99 11.07
C SER A 293 -9.47 -25.23 10.04
N PHE A 294 -9.11 -23.98 9.78
CA PHE A 294 -9.74 -23.16 8.75
C PHE A 294 -8.72 -22.26 8.03
N ASN A 295 -9.00 -21.92 6.77
CA ASN A 295 -8.22 -20.93 6.04
C ASN A 295 -8.65 -19.52 6.45
N LEU A 296 -7.69 -18.65 6.71
CA LEU A 296 -7.88 -17.25 7.11
C LEU A 296 -7.25 -16.33 6.07
N THR A 297 -7.92 -15.24 5.75
CA THR A 297 -7.36 -14.08 5.05
C THR A 297 -7.73 -12.83 5.84
N THR A 298 -6.75 -11.99 6.18
CA THR A 298 -6.98 -10.76 6.96
C THR A 298 -6.11 -9.61 6.44
N SER A 299 -6.54 -8.38 6.69
CA SER A 299 -5.77 -7.18 6.36
C SER A 299 -4.63 -6.87 7.35
N LEU A 300 -4.62 -7.55 8.50
CA LEU A 300 -3.51 -7.46 9.45
C LEU A 300 -2.25 -8.09 8.85
N THR A 301 -1.11 -7.47 9.14
CA THR A 301 0.20 -7.82 8.58
C THR A 301 1.21 -8.07 9.67
N GLY A 302 2.19 -8.95 9.42
CA GLY A 302 3.29 -9.20 10.32
C GLY A 302 3.14 -10.40 11.24
N LYS A 303 4.29 -11.00 11.55
CA LYS A 303 4.40 -12.16 12.45
C LYS A 303 3.77 -11.93 13.82
N PHE A 304 3.98 -10.76 14.42
CA PHE A 304 3.40 -10.46 15.75
C PHE A 304 1.86 -10.37 15.70
N ASN A 305 1.28 -9.98 14.56
CA ASN A 305 -0.17 -10.02 14.38
C ASN A 305 -0.68 -11.44 14.19
N LEU A 306 0.09 -12.32 13.54
CA LEU A 306 -0.21 -13.76 13.53
C LEU A 306 -0.24 -14.33 14.96
N GLU A 307 0.74 -13.98 15.80
CA GLU A 307 0.76 -14.38 17.22
C GLU A 307 -0.50 -13.90 17.96
N ASN A 308 -0.91 -12.64 17.76
CA ASN A 308 -2.14 -12.07 18.35
C ASN A 308 -3.42 -12.78 17.83
N ILE A 309 -3.48 -13.09 16.53
CA ILE A 309 -4.58 -13.83 15.90
C ILE A 309 -4.72 -15.22 16.53
N LEU A 310 -3.61 -15.93 16.67
CA LEU A 310 -3.59 -17.26 17.29
C LEU A 310 -4.01 -17.21 18.76
N CYS A 311 -3.54 -16.21 19.51
CA CYS A 311 -3.97 -16.00 20.90
C CYS A 311 -5.48 -15.73 21.01
N ALA A 312 -6.03 -14.85 20.16
CA ALA A 312 -7.46 -14.54 20.15
C ALA A 312 -8.30 -15.76 19.72
N ALA A 313 -7.87 -16.48 18.69
CA ALA A 313 -8.53 -17.70 18.23
C ALA A 313 -8.53 -18.78 19.33
N GLY A 314 -7.40 -18.94 20.03
CA GLY A 314 -7.27 -19.84 21.16
C GLY A 314 -8.22 -19.51 22.31
N ALA A 315 -8.30 -18.23 22.69
CA ALA A 315 -9.18 -17.80 23.77
C ALA A 315 -10.66 -17.97 23.40
N ALA A 316 -11.04 -17.65 22.17
CA ALA A 316 -12.40 -17.90 21.67
C ALA A 316 -12.73 -19.41 21.64
N HIS A 317 -11.79 -20.23 21.20
CA HIS A 317 -11.95 -21.69 21.19
C HIS A 317 -12.13 -22.26 22.60
N ALA A 318 -11.34 -21.80 23.57
CA ALA A 318 -11.44 -22.20 24.97
C ALA A 318 -12.80 -21.85 25.60
N LEU A 319 -13.48 -20.82 25.07
CA LEU A 319 -14.86 -20.45 25.44
C LEU A 319 -15.92 -21.18 24.59
N ASN A 320 -15.55 -22.28 23.93
CA ASN A 320 -16.43 -23.12 23.10
C ASN A 320 -17.07 -22.40 21.89
N ILE A 321 -16.41 -21.38 21.35
CA ILE A 321 -16.85 -20.74 20.10
C ILE A 321 -16.52 -21.63 18.90
N LYS A 322 -17.50 -21.83 18.01
CA LYS A 322 -17.34 -22.64 16.78
C LYS A 322 -16.29 -22.04 15.84
N LEU A 323 -15.48 -22.90 15.21
CA LEU A 323 -14.40 -22.52 14.28
C LEU A 323 -14.86 -21.57 13.17
N GLU A 324 -16.05 -21.78 12.61
CA GLU A 324 -16.65 -20.94 11.57
C GLU A 324 -16.86 -19.48 12.03
N GLN A 325 -17.27 -19.29 13.29
CA GLN A 325 -17.49 -17.97 13.87
C GLN A 325 -16.17 -17.29 14.25
N ILE A 326 -15.19 -18.06 14.72
CA ILE A 326 -13.82 -17.59 14.94
C ILE A 326 -13.25 -17.07 13.61
N LYS A 327 -13.31 -17.87 12.54
CA LYS A 327 -12.90 -17.46 11.19
C LYS A 327 -13.57 -16.16 10.78
N LYS A 328 -14.91 -16.11 10.83
CA LYS A 328 -15.70 -14.94 10.43
C LYS A 328 -15.31 -13.69 11.22
N GLY A 329 -15.12 -13.81 12.52
CA GLY A 329 -14.67 -12.71 13.37
C GLY A 329 -13.28 -12.20 13.02
N LEU A 330 -12.32 -13.11 12.79
CA LEU A 330 -10.96 -12.73 12.41
C LEU A 330 -10.89 -12.06 11.04
N GLU A 331 -11.65 -12.56 10.05
CA GLU A 331 -11.74 -11.98 8.70
C GLU A 331 -12.41 -10.60 8.70
N ASN A 332 -13.38 -10.38 9.59
CA ASN A 332 -14.11 -9.12 9.72
C ASN A 332 -13.41 -8.09 10.63
N CYS A 333 -12.32 -8.46 11.31
CA CYS A 333 -11.65 -7.57 12.22
C CYS A 333 -11.09 -6.36 11.44
N PRO A 334 -11.48 -5.12 11.78
CA PRO A 334 -10.90 -3.94 11.15
C PRO A 334 -9.42 -3.80 11.53
N ALA A 335 -8.71 -2.92 10.82
CA ALA A 335 -7.40 -2.47 11.27
C ALA A 335 -7.52 -1.86 12.68
N VAL A 336 -6.61 -2.26 13.57
CA VAL A 336 -6.62 -1.78 14.96
C VAL A 336 -6.00 -0.38 14.98
N PRO A 337 -6.69 0.63 15.54
CA PRO A 337 -6.20 2.01 15.54
C PRO A 337 -4.79 2.13 16.13
N GLY A 338 -3.87 2.71 15.37
CA GLY A 338 -2.48 2.90 15.79
C GLY A 338 -1.66 1.63 16.03
N ARG A 339 -1.98 0.51 15.37
CA ARG A 339 -1.23 -0.77 15.42
C ARG A 339 -1.00 -1.30 14.00
N LEU A 340 0.10 -0.91 13.38
CA LEU A 340 0.38 -0.98 11.94
C LEU A 340 -0.87 -0.63 11.12
N GLU A 341 -1.52 0.46 11.52
CA GLU A 341 -2.75 0.91 10.89
C GLU A 341 -2.43 1.45 9.50
N LYS A 342 -2.88 0.74 8.47
CA LYS A 342 -2.70 1.15 7.07
C LYS A 342 -3.64 2.29 6.71
N ILE A 343 -3.09 3.38 6.18
CA ILE A 343 -3.84 4.55 5.71
C ILE A 343 -4.04 4.44 4.20
N ASN A 344 -5.30 4.43 3.77
CA ASN A 344 -5.65 4.52 2.35
C ASN A 344 -5.51 5.97 1.88
N THR A 345 -4.68 6.18 0.86
CA THR A 345 -4.41 7.51 0.28
C THR A 345 -4.46 7.47 -1.25
N PRO A 346 -4.65 8.62 -1.94
CA PRO A 346 -4.71 8.65 -3.40
C PRO A 346 -3.35 8.46 -4.10
N ILE A 347 -2.26 8.34 -3.32
CA ILE A 347 -0.90 8.20 -3.85
C ILE A 347 -0.45 6.74 -3.77
N ASP A 348 0.39 6.31 -4.72
CA ASP A 348 0.95 4.97 -4.77
C ASP A 348 2.06 4.79 -3.71
N ARG A 349 1.69 4.77 -2.44
CA ARG A 349 2.57 4.59 -1.25
C ARG A 349 1.88 3.70 -0.24
N TYR A 350 2.66 2.95 0.54
CA TYR A 350 2.13 2.23 1.70
C TYR A 350 2.38 3.06 2.95
N ILE A 351 1.33 3.54 3.59
CA ILE A 351 1.44 4.46 4.73
C ILE A 351 0.87 3.79 5.97
N PHE A 352 1.63 3.77 7.05
CA PHE A 352 1.27 3.13 8.31
C PHE A 352 1.45 4.07 9.50
N VAL A 353 0.58 3.93 10.49
CA VAL A 353 0.71 4.54 11.82
C VAL A 353 0.79 3.44 12.88
N ASP A 354 1.74 3.56 13.80
CA ASP A 354 1.98 2.59 14.86
C ASP A 354 2.38 3.26 16.19
N TYR A 355 2.07 2.58 17.30
CA TYR A 355 2.36 3.03 18.66
C TYR A 355 3.72 2.56 19.20
N ALA A 356 4.56 1.95 18.36
CA ALA A 356 5.88 1.47 18.74
C ALA A 356 6.72 2.59 19.37
N HIS A 357 6.78 2.59 20.69
CA HIS A 357 7.48 3.59 21.52
C HIS A 357 8.56 2.93 22.41
N THR A 358 8.87 1.66 22.14
CA THR A 358 9.96 0.89 22.76
C THR A 358 10.90 0.37 21.67
N PRO A 359 12.19 0.08 21.98
CA PRO A 359 13.14 -0.47 21.01
C PRO A 359 12.63 -1.73 20.31
N ASP A 360 12.13 -2.70 21.08
CA ASP A 360 11.61 -3.99 20.60
C ASP A 360 10.40 -3.82 19.67
N ALA A 361 9.42 -2.98 20.04
CA ALA A 361 8.26 -2.73 19.20
C ALA A 361 8.67 -2.07 17.87
N LEU A 362 9.59 -1.10 17.90
CA LEU A 362 10.08 -0.41 16.72
C LEU A 362 10.85 -1.36 15.79
N GLU A 363 11.73 -2.19 16.34
CA GLU A 363 12.47 -3.20 15.57
C GLU A 363 11.53 -4.22 14.92
N SER A 364 10.53 -4.69 15.66
CA SER A 364 9.56 -5.68 15.19
C SER A 364 8.75 -5.15 13.99
N ILE A 365 8.21 -3.93 14.09
CA ILE A 365 7.43 -3.34 12.98
C ILE A 365 8.30 -3.06 11.76
N LEU A 366 9.52 -2.51 11.95
CA LEU A 366 10.36 -2.14 10.82
C LEU A 366 10.95 -3.37 10.12
N THR A 367 11.31 -4.41 10.88
CA THR A 367 11.81 -5.67 10.32
C THR A 367 10.71 -6.39 9.55
N THR A 368 9.49 -6.40 10.08
CA THR A 368 8.30 -6.92 9.39
C THR A 368 8.10 -6.20 8.07
N LEU A 369 8.00 -4.86 8.10
CA LEU A 369 7.79 -4.07 6.90
C LEU A 369 8.93 -4.22 5.89
N LYS A 370 10.18 -4.40 6.35
CA LYS A 370 11.34 -4.64 5.48
C LYS A 370 11.28 -5.97 4.73
N GLN A 371 10.67 -7.00 5.31
CA GLN A 371 10.42 -8.27 4.61
C GLN A 371 9.32 -8.12 3.55
N MET A 372 8.39 -7.19 3.76
CA MET A 372 7.21 -6.95 2.91
C MET A 372 7.45 -5.88 1.85
N ALA A 373 8.46 -5.02 2.03
CA ALA A 373 8.77 -3.89 1.16
C ALA A 373 9.71 -4.30 0.01
N PRO A 374 9.31 -4.13 -1.26
CA PRO A 374 10.24 -4.24 -2.38
C PRO A 374 11.09 -2.97 -2.59
N LYS A 375 10.82 -1.87 -1.87
CA LYS A 375 11.40 -0.53 -2.11
C LYS A 375 11.94 0.11 -0.82
N ARG A 376 11.82 1.43 -0.64
CA ARG A 376 12.41 2.12 0.53
C ARG A 376 11.44 2.14 1.71
N ILE A 377 11.99 2.17 2.93
CA ILE A 377 11.24 2.47 4.16
C ILE A 377 11.66 3.85 4.67
N ILE A 378 10.67 4.69 4.93
CA ILE A 378 10.80 6.03 5.52
C ILE A 378 10.09 6.00 6.87
N THR A 379 10.83 6.20 7.96
CA THR A 379 10.29 6.16 9.32
C THR A 379 10.31 7.54 9.95
N VAL A 380 9.17 7.99 10.47
CA VAL A 380 9.04 9.20 11.27
C VAL A 380 8.78 8.77 12.71
N PHE A 381 9.64 9.15 13.66
CA PHE A 381 9.40 8.82 15.07
C PHE A 381 10.04 9.84 16.02
N GLY A 382 9.56 9.84 17.26
CA GLY A 382 10.11 10.61 18.38
C GLY A 382 10.10 9.78 19.66
N CYS A 383 10.57 10.36 20.76
CA CYS A 383 10.50 9.76 22.09
C CYS A 383 9.75 10.70 23.05
N GLY A 384 8.91 10.13 23.93
CA GLY A 384 8.23 10.89 24.98
C GLY A 384 9.16 11.43 26.05
N GLY A 385 8.91 12.66 26.51
CA GLY A 385 9.57 13.23 27.69
C GLY A 385 9.01 12.68 29.01
N ASP A 386 9.69 12.90 30.13
CA ASP A 386 9.43 12.37 31.46
C ASP A 386 9.35 10.83 31.47
N ARG A 387 10.16 10.17 30.65
CA ARG A 387 10.24 8.70 30.48
C ARG A 387 11.69 8.23 30.49
N ASP A 388 11.88 6.91 30.52
CA ASP A 388 13.19 6.27 30.45
C ASP A 388 14.05 6.83 29.29
N ARG A 389 15.16 7.50 29.63
CA ARG A 389 16.09 8.11 28.67
C ARG A 389 16.98 7.06 28.00
N SER A 390 17.24 5.93 28.67
CA SER A 390 18.20 4.91 28.21
C SER A 390 17.80 4.25 26.89
N LYS A 391 16.51 4.27 26.54
CA LYS A 391 16.01 3.72 25.27
C LYS A 391 16.14 4.65 24.07
N ARG A 392 16.30 5.96 24.27
CA ARG A 392 16.33 6.98 23.19
C ARG A 392 17.39 6.68 22.12
N PRO A 393 18.68 6.46 22.46
CA PRO A 393 19.71 6.16 21.46
C PRO A 393 19.50 4.79 20.79
N LEU A 394 18.96 3.80 21.51
CA LEU A 394 18.67 2.47 20.96
C LEU A 394 17.60 2.55 19.86
N MET A 395 16.53 3.31 20.09
CA MET A 395 15.46 3.51 19.10
C MET A 395 15.98 4.23 17.84
N GLY A 396 16.82 5.26 18.01
CA GLY A 396 17.51 5.91 16.89
C GLY A 396 18.30 4.93 16.03
N CYS A 397 19.15 4.12 16.68
CA CYS A 397 19.97 3.12 16.02
C CYS A 397 19.13 2.09 15.25
N ILE A 398 18.05 1.56 15.86
CA ILE A 398 17.14 0.58 15.26
C ILE A 398 16.45 1.16 14.01
N ALA A 399 15.93 2.39 14.11
CA ALA A 399 15.28 3.05 13.00
C ALA A 399 16.23 3.21 11.81
N CYS A 400 17.45 3.73 12.03
CA CYS A 400 18.43 3.95 10.97
C CYS A 400 19.03 2.66 10.38
N LYS A 401 19.15 1.58 11.16
CA LYS A 401 19.57 0.26 10.65
C LYS A 401 18.51 -0.37 9.75
N THR A 402 17.25 -0.18 10.10
CA THR A 402 16.15 -0.94 9.50
C THR A 402 15.55 -0.19 8.32
N SER A 403 15.43 1.13 8.42
CA SER A 403 14.86 2.01 7.40
C SER A 403 15.92 2.56 6.45
N ASP A 404 15.48 3.08 5.29
CA ASP A 404 16.37 3.80 4.37
C ASP A 404 16.51 5.25 4.81
N ILE A 405 15.41 5.88 5.23
CA ILE A 405 15.41 7.25 5.74
C ILE A 405 14.67 7.28 7.07
N THR A 406 15.32 7.84 8.09
CA THR A 406 14.71 8.09 9.40
C THR A 406 14.54 9.59 9.61
N ILE A 407 13.34 10.05 9.93
CA ILE A 407 13.06 11.44 10.31
C ILE A 407 12.77 11.47 11.81
N ILE A 408 13.67 12.07 12.56
CA ILE A 408 13.57 12.22 14.01
C ILE A 408 12.82 13.50 14.31
N THR A 409 11.82 13.41 15.18
CA THR A 409 10.90 14.51 15.47
C THR A 409 10.44 14.50 16.94
N SER A 410 9.67 15.52 17.33
CA SER A 410 9.05 15.60 18.66
C SER A 410 7.88 14.62 18.80
N ASP A 411 7.74 14.03 19.99
CA ASP A 411 6.59 13.21 20.40
C ASP A 411 6.34 13.42 21.90
N ASN A 412 5.22 14.05 22.26
CA ASN A 412 4.84 14.30 23.66
C ASN A 412 6.04 14.69 24.58
N PRO A 413 6.72 15.82 24.32
CA PRO A 413 7.89 16.24 25.10
C PRO A 413 7.56 16.50 26.58
N ARG A 414 6.28 16.72 26.93
CA ARG A 414 5.83 16.99 28.31
C ARG A 414 6.65 18.13 28.93
N SER A 415 7.32 17.90 30.06
CA SER A 415 8.11 18.92 30.74
C SER A 415 9.51 19.14 30.14
N GLU A 416 10.02 18.18 29.36
CA GLU A 416 11.36 18.22 28.76
C GLU A 416 11.43 19.11 27.50
N ASN A 417 12.63 19.61 27.19
CA ASN A 417 12.89 20.32 25.94
C ASN A 417 12.95 19.32 24.76
N PRO A 418 12.15 19.50 23.68
CA PRO A 418 12.17 18.61 22.51
C PRO A 418 13.56 18.44 21.87
N ASP A 419 14.36 19.49 21.82
CA ASP A 419 15.70 19.44 21.21
C ASP A 419 16.66 18.56 22.02
N GLU A 420 16.54 18.55 23.35
CA GLU A 420 17.33 17.67 24.21
C GLU A 420 16.96 16.19 24.00
N ILE A 421 15.68 15.88 23.89
CA ILE A 421 15.22 14.52 23.57
C ILE A 421 15.76 14.07 22.21
N ILE A 422 15.72 14.94 21.20
CA ILE A 422 16.24 14.64 19.86
C ILE A 422 17.75 14.43 19.90
N ASN A 423 18.49 15.20 20.69
CA ASN A 423 19.93 15.01 20.89
C ASN A 423 20.22 13.64 21.52
N ASP A 424 19.49 13.24 22.58
CA ASP A 424 19.61 11.92 23.21
C ASP A 424 19.36 10.78 22.20
N ILE A 425 18.42 10.95 21.24
CA ILE A 425 18.20 9.97 20.16
C ILE A 425 19.41 9.94 19.20
N CYS A 426 19.96 11.11 18.88
CA CYS A 426 21.07 11.26 17.94
C CYS A 426 22.40 10.72 18.46
N GLU A 427 22.61 10.60 19.78
CA GLU A 427 23.81 9.98 20.36
C GLU A 427 24.03 8.54 19.85
N GLY A 428 22.96 7.83 19.44
CA GLY A 428 23.06 6.50 18.85
C GLY A 428 23.42 6.45 17.36
N LEU A 429 23.69 7.60 16.71
CA LEU A 429 23.67 7.74 15.24
C LEU A 429 24.99 8.11 14.57
N ASP A 430 26.10 8.14 15.31
CA ASP A 430 27.42 8.59 14.79
C ASP A 430 27.90 7.85 13.52
N THR A 431 27.42 6.62 13.29
CA THR A 431 27.78 5.80 12.11
C THR A 431 26.84 6.00 10.91
N PHE A 432 25.84 6.88 10.98
CA PHE A 432 24.85 7.12 9.94
C PHE A 432 24.97 8.53 9.37
N ASP A 433 24.73 8.67 8.07
CA ASP A 433 24.77 9.98 7.41
C ASP A 433 23.58 10.85 7.83
N LYS A 434 23.84 12.09 8.26
CA LYS A 434 22.81 13.12 8.38
C LYS A 434 22.51 13.68 6.98
N LEU A 435 21.26 13.60 6.55
CA LEU A 435 20.82 13.96 5.21
C LEU A 435 20.22 15.37 5.16
N SER A 436 20.51 16.08 4.07
CA SER A 436 19.82 17.30 3.65
C SER A 436 18.79 17.02 2.54
N GLU A 437 17.92 17.98 2.24
CA GLU A 437 16.99 17.87 1.10
C GLU A 437 17.73 17.81 -0.25
N ASN A 438 18.90 18.46 -0.34
CA ASN A 438 19.75 18.42 -1.53
C ASN A 438 20.35 17.02 -1.77
N ASP A 439 20.72 16.31 -0.70
CA ASP A 439 21.22 14.93 -0.80
C ASP A 439 20.19 14.01 -1.48
N LEU A 440 18.93 14.11 -1.06
CA LEU A 440 17.84 13.27 -1.57
C LEU A 440 17.38 13.67 -2.97
N SER A 441 17.60 14.93 -3.36
CA SER A 441 17.37 15.41 -4.72
C SER A 441 18.41 14.83 -5.69
N PHE A 442 19.66 14.66 -5.25
CA PHE A 442 20.75 14.11 -6.05
C PHE A 442 20.80 12.58 -6.06
N ASP A 443 20.72 11.94 -4.89
CA ASP A 443 20.59 10.49 -4.73
C ASP A 443 19.37 10.18 -3.85
N PRO A 444 18.18 9.95 -4.44
CA PRO A 444 16.99 9.59 -3.68
C PRO A 444 17.17 8.23 -2.98
N PHE A 445 18.22 7.46 -3.24
CA PHE A 445 18.50 6.19 -2.56
C PHE A 445 19.60 6.30 -1.50
N LYS A 446 20.05 7.51 -1.17
CA LYS A 446 20.96 7.72 -0.04
C LYS A 446 20.25 7.36 1.26
N LYS A 447 20.93 6.60 2.11
CA LYS A 447 20.41 6.17 3.41
C LYS A 447 20.95 7.08 4.50
N GLY A 448 20.18 7.26 5.57
CA GLY A 448 20.59 8.10 6.68
C GLY A 448 19.40 8.65 7.45
N TYR A 449 19.64 9.71 8.21
CA TYR A 449 18.63 10.33 9.06
C TYR A 449 18.51 11.84 8.80
N MET A 450 17.34 12.37 9.14
CA MET A 450 17.01 13.79 9.11
C MET A 450 16.41 14.18 10.46
N VAL A 451 16.53 15.46 10.82
CA VAL A 451 15.89 16.02 12.01
C VAL A 451 14.89 17.08 11.55
N GLU A 452 13.66 16.96 12.02
CA GLU A 452 12.59 17.94 11.85
C GLU A 452 11.77 17.97 13.13
N VAL A 453 11.99 18.98 13.98
CA VAL A 453 11.42 19.05 15.34
C VAL A 453 9.89 19.06 15.30
N ASP A 454 9.30 19.75 14.33
CA ASP A 454 7.86 19.84 14.14
C ASP A 454 7.33 18.54 13.49
N ARG A 455 6.52 17.79 14.24
CA ARG A 455 6.00 16.49 13.82
C ARG A 455 5.15 16.58 12.54
N LYS A 456 4.35 17.64 12.37
CA LYS A 456 3.55 17.85 11.16
C LYS A 456 4.45 18.05 9.94
N LYS A 457 5.48 18.88 10.07
CA LYS A 457 6.48 19.07 9.01
C LYS A 457 7.24 17.78 8.72
N ALA A 458 7.57 16.99 9.74
CA ALA A 458 8.25 15.71 9.57
C ALA A 458 7.41 14.70 8.77
N LEU A 459 6.13 14.55 9.10
CA LEU A 459 5.18 13.70 8.37
C LEU A 459 4.97 14.17 6.93
N LYS A 460 4.78 15.48 6.72
CA LYS A 460 4.69 16.07 5.38
C LYS A 460 5.96 15.80 4.56
N LYS A 461 7.13 15.99 5.15
CA LYS A 461 8.42 15.72 4.51
C LYS A 461 8.54 14.25 4.11
N ALA A 462 8.13 13.31 4.96
CA ALA A 462 8.11 11.88 4.65
C ALA A 462 7.29 11.57 3.39
N VAL A 463 6.08 12.16 3.26
CA VAL A 463 5.24 12.01 2.08
C VAL A 463 5.92 12.57 0.83
N PHE A 464 6.49 13.77 0.89
CA PHE A 464 7.07 14.45 -0.27
C PHE A 464 8.38 13.82 -0.77
N ILE A 465 9.21 13.27 0.12
CA ILE A 465 10.45 12.57 -0.29
C ILE A 465 10.19 11.13 -0.75
N SER A 466 9.01 10.57 -0.47
CA SER A 466 8.66 9.20 -0.83
C SER A 466 8.47 9.01 -2.34
N LYS A 467 8.79 7.83 -2.86
CA LYS A 467 8.65 7.45 -4.27
C LYS A 467 7.64 6.28 -4.43
N PRO A 468 7.05 6.07 -5.63
CA PRO A 468 6.05 5.03 -5.86
C PRO A 468 6.42 3.67 -5.27
N GLY A 469 5.53 3.11 -4.45
CA GLY A 469 5.68 1.85 -3.72
C GLY A 469 6.61 1.88 -2.51
N ASP A 470 7.11 3.04 -2.08
CA ASP A 470 7.81 3.16 -0.79
C ASP A 470 6.83 3.01 0.38
N ILE A 471 7.38 2.63 1.54
CA ILE A 471 6.67 2.56 2.81
C ILE A 471 6.98 3.80 3.64
N ILE A 472 5.94 4.42 4.19
CA ILE A 472 6.02 5.48 5.20
C ILE A 472 5.45 4.93 6.50
N VAL A 473 6.20 5.05 7.60
CA VAL A 473 5.78 4.62 8.94
C VAL A 473 5.89 5.79 9.89
N ALA A 474 4.78 6.21 10.50
CA ALA A 474 4.79 7.09 11.66
C ALA A 474 4.68 6.24 12.93
N ALA A 475 5.73 6.27 13.76
CA ALA A 475 5.82 5.50 14.99
C ALA A 475 5.83 6.40 16.23
N GLY A 476 5.45 5.84 17.38
CA GLY A 476 5.47 6.47 18.70
C GLY A 476 4.09 6.81 19.24
N LYS A 477 3.22 7.43 18.42
CA LYS A 477 1.90 7.95 18.86
C LYS A 477 0.73 7.03 18.60
N GLY A 478 0.75 6.24 17.53
CA GLY A 478 -0.32 5.30 17.20
C GLY A 478 -1.71 5.96 17.13
N HIS A 479 -2.53 5.69 18.14
CA HIS A 479 -3.93 6.14 18.22
C HIS A 479 -4.09 7.46 18.99
N GLU A 480 -3.01 7.99 19.58
CA GLU A 480 -3.06 9.25 20.33
C GLU A 480 -3.29 10.43 19.38
N THR A 481 -4.36 11.18 19.62
CA THR A 481 -4.78 12.34 18.83
C THR A 481 -4.35 13.68 19.44
N TYR A 482 -3.30 13.67 20.26
CA TYR A 482 -2.83 14.86 20.96
C TYR A 482 -1.30 14.91 21.07
N GLN A 483 -0.76 16.12 21.27
CA GLN A 483 0.64 16.36 21.63
C GLN A 483 0.71 17.12 22.96
N ILE A 484 1.41 16.54 23.94
CA ILE A 484 1.60 17.15 25.28
C ILE A 484 2.90 17.96 25.31
N THR A 485 2.81 19.24 25.64
CA THR A 485 3.94 20.15 25.85
C THR A 485 3.91 20.75 27.26
N ASN A 486 4.97 21.47 27.64
CA ASN A 486 5.05 22.19 28.91
C ASN A 486 3.99 23.31 29.04
N THR A 487 3.38 23.74 27.93
CA THR A 487 2.33 24.78 27.89
C THR A 487 0.91 24.21 27.80
N GLY A 488 0.73 22.88 27.64
CA GLY A 488 -0.59 22.26 27.56
C GLY A 488 -0.69 21.10 26.56
N THR A 489 -1.92 20.69 26.27
CA THR A 489 -2.22 19.61 25.31
C THR A 489 -2.83 20.20 24.03
N LEU A 490 -2.27 19.85 22.88
CA LEU A 490 -2.72 20.29 21.55
C LEU A 490 -3.32 19.11 20.78
N HIS A 491 -4.34 19.32 19.95
CA HIS A 491 -4.85 18.30 19.02
C HIS A 491 -3.80 17.98 17.95
N PHE A 492 -3.48 16.70 17.77
CA PHE A 492 -2.52 16.23 16.77
C PHE A 492 -2.72 14.73 16.48
N ASP A 493 -3.12 14.37 15.27
CA ASP A 493 -3.29 12.98 14.84
C ASP A 493 -2.36 12.67 13.64
N ASP A 494 -1.42 11.72 13.82
CA ASP A 494 -0.51 11.26 12.77
C ASP A 494 -1.26 10.80 11.51
N LYS A 495 -2.39 10.12 11.69
CA LYS A 495 -3.21 9.60 10.59
C LYS A 495 -3.84 10.72 9.78
N GLU A 496 -4.36 11.73 10.48
CA GLU A 496 -4.98 12.89 9.85
C GLU A 496 -3.94 13.70 9.06
N GLU A 497 -2.78 13.96 9.64
CA GLU A 497 -1.69 14.71 9.00
C GLU A 497 -1.07 13.98 7.80
N LEU A 498 -0.88 12.66 7.88
CA LEU A 498 -0.41 11.86 6.75
C LEU A 498 -1.42 11.82 5.61
N LYS A 499 -2.71 11.65 5.93
CA LYS A 499 -3.78 11.66 4.92
C LYS A 499 -3.89 13.01 4.22
N ASN A 500 -3.88 14.11 4.99
CA ASN A 500 -3.92 15.47 4.45
C ASN A 500 -2.69 15.76 3.58
N SER A 501 -1.50 15.38 4.04
CA SER A 501 -0.26 15.54 3.26
C SER A 501 -0.27 14.73 1.96
N ALA A 502 -0.84 13.52 1.97
CA ALA A 502 -0.96 12.70 0.78
C ALA A 502 -1.97 13.25 -0.24
N ILE A 503 -3.09 13.83 0.23
CA ILE A 503 -4.04 14.55 -0.63
C ILE A 503 -3.38 15.79 -1.23
N GLU A 504 -2.74 16.62 -0.40
CA GLU A 504 -2.00 17.81 -0.86
C GLU A 504 -0.95 17.44 -1.92
N PHE A 505 -0.21 16.35 -1.71
CA PHE A 505 0.75 15.85 -2.68
C PHE A 505 0.09 15.40 -3.99
N ALA A 506 -1.01 14.65 -3.91
CA ALA A 506 -1.74 14.19 -5.09
C ALA A 506 -2.31 15.35 -5.91
N ASP A 507 -2.80 16.40 -5.26
CA ASP A 507 -3.39 17.57 -5.90
C ASP A 507 -2.39 18.31 -6.80
N GLN A 508 -1.08 18.22 -6.51
CA GLN A 508 -0.02 18.79 -7.38
C GLN A 508 0.05 18.11 -8.76
N PHE A 509 -0.47 16.88 -8.87
CA PHE A 509 -0.54 16.12 -10.12
C PHE A 509 -1.84 16.35 -10.89
N THR A 510 -2.73 17.19 -10.39
CA THR A 510 -3.94 17.60 -11.11
C THR A 510 -3.56 18.36 -12.40
N PRO A 511 -4.19 18.06 -13.55
CA PRO A 511 -3.94 18.79 -14.78
C PRO A 511 -4.13 20.30 -14.60
N ILE A 512 -3.32 21.09 -15.30
CA ILE A 512 -3.40 22.56 -15.22
C ILE A 512 -4.80 23.00 -15.67
N ALA A 513 -5.51 23.72 -14.81
CA ALA A 513 -6.84 24.23 -15.12
C ALA A 513 -6.84 25.11 -16.39
N TRP A 514 -7.97 25.10 -17.10
CA TRP A 514 -8.17 25.82 -18.34
C TRP A 514 -9.01 27.05 -18.09
N LYS A 515 -8.38 28.24 -18.14
CA LYS A 515 -9.13 29.51 -18.19
C LYS A 515 -9.67 29.71 -19.60
N THR A 516 -10.73 30.49 -19.73
CA THR A 516 -11.27 30.88 -21.05
C THR A 516 -10.19 31.45 -21.98
N GLU A 517 -9.29 32.29 -21.47
CA GLU A 517 -8.18 32.86 -22.23
C GLU A 517 -7.17 31.82 -22.72
N ASP A 518 -6.93 30.77 -21.92
CA ASP A 518 -6.04 29.67 -22.31
C ASP A 518 -6.61 28.92 -23.50
N LEU A 519 -7.93 28.64 -23.47
CA LEU A 519 -8.65 27.99 -24.57
C LEU A 519 -8.60 28.86 -25.83
N SER A 520 -8.85 30.16 -25.72
CA SER A 520 -8.77 31.07 -26.86
C SER A 520 -7.38 31.10 -27.50
N ARG A 521 -6.32 31.19 -26.68
CA ARG A 521 -4.93 31.18 -27.16
C ARG A 521 -4.54 29.86 -27.79
N ALA A 522 -4.92 28.74 -27.17
CA ALA A 522 -4.61 27.41 -27.66
C ALA A 522 -5.28 27.14 -29.01
N LEU A 523 -6.58 27.41 -29.11
CA LEU A 523 -7.38 27.17 -30.32
C LEU A 523 -7.23 28.26 -31.39
N ASN A 524 -6.58 29.37 -31.05
CA ASN A 524 -6.46 30.57 -31.89
C ASN A 524 -7.84 31.08 -32.36
N THR A 525 -8.82 31.11 -31.46
CA THR A 525 -10.19 31.57 -31.73
C THR A 525 -10.88 31.97 -30.43
N ASP A 526 -11.69 33.03 -30.47
CA ASP A 526 -12.55 33.40 -29.35
C ASP A 526 -13.82 32.54 -29.30
N PRO A 527 -14.47 32.41 -28.13
CA PRO A 527 -15.71 31.66 -28.03
C PRO A 527 -16.79 32.30 -28.92
N VAL A 528 -17.47 31.48 -29.73
CA VAL A 528 -18.62 31.93 -30.55
C VAL A 528 -19.85 32.22 -29.70
N PHE A 529 -19.90 31.64 -28.50
CA PHE A 529 -20.94 31.89 -27.50
C PHE A 529 -20.35 31.80 -26.09
N SER A 530 -20.71 32.73 -25.20
CA SER A 530 -20.37 32.66 -23.78
C SER A 530 -21.40 33.41 -22.93
N ASN A 531 -21.98 32.73 -21.95
CA ASN A 531 -22.84 33.29 -20.90
C ASN A 531 -22.36 32.87 -19.49
N ILE A 532 -21.06 32.61 -19.37
CA ILE A 532 -20.38 32.31 -18.10
C ILE A 532 -19.57 33.52 -17.62
N LYS A 533 -19.28 33.60 -16.32
CA LYS A 533 -18.41 34.64 -15.75
C LYS A 533 -17.04 34.62 -16.46
N LYS A 534 -16.47 35.80 -16.77
CA LYS A 534 -15.18 35.94 -17.48
C LYS A 534 -14.04 35.09 -16.90
N ASN A 535 -14.04 34.86 -15.58
CA ASN A 535 -12.99 34.12 -14.87
C ASN A 535 -13.32 32.63 -14.61
N HIS A 536 -14.26 32.05 -15.35
CA HIS A 536 -14.54 30.62 -15.22
C HIS A 536 -13.32 29.78 -15.61
N SER A 537 -13.12 28.66 -14.92
CA SER A 537 -12.04 27.71 -15.19
C SER A 537 -12.58 26.28 -15.23
N PHE A 538 -12.03 25.49 -16.16
CA PHE A 538 -12.32 24.08 -16.29
C PHE A 538 -11.17 23.26 -15.72
N SER A 539 -11.46 22.19 -14.97
CA SER A 539 -10.39 21.33 -14.40
C SER A 539 -9.74 20.41 -15.44
N GLY A 540 -10.31 20.30 -16.65
CA GLY A 540 -9.80 19.40 -17.68
C GLY A 540 -10.59 19.44 -18.98
N ILE A 541 -10.11 18.69 -19.97
CA ILE A 541 -10.73 18.52 -21.29
C ILE A 541 -11.07 17.04 -21.45
N SER A 542 -12.28 16.72 -21.92
CA SER A 542 -12.70 15.35 -22.20
C SER A 542 -13.27 15.21 -23.60
N THR A 543 -12.98 14.08 -24.25
CA THR A 543 -13.62 13.64 -25.50
C THR A 543 -14.61 12.50 -25.27
N ASP A 544 -14.67 11.92 -24.06
CA ASP A 544 -15.60 10.83 -23.72
C ASP A 544 -16.85 11.38 -23.05
N SER A 545 -17.99 11.27 -23.73
CA SER A 545 -19.28 11.76 -23.26
C SER A 545 -19.92 10.87 -22.17
N ARG A 546 -19.34 9.70 -21.87
CA ARG A 546 -19.84 8.76 -20.86
C ARG A 546 -19.26 9.03 -19.48
N THR A 547 -18.06 9.61 -19.42
CA THR A 547 -17.27 9.76 -18.17
C THR A 547 -16.86 11.20 -17.89
N ILE A 548 -17.30 12.18 -18.68
CA ILE A 548 -16.96 13.60 -18.49
C ILE A 548 -17.51 14.16 -17.16
N ALA A 549 -16.65 14.88 -16.42
CA ALA A 549 -17.04 15.62 -15.23
C ALA A 549 -17.66 16.99 -15.57
N GLN A 550 -18.58 17.50 -14.74
CA GLN A 550 -19.20 18.82 -14.92
C GLN A 550 -18.21 19.99 -14.94
N THR A 551 -17.03 19.80 -14.36
CA THR A 551 -15.94 20.78 -14.33
C THR A 551 -15.05 20.72 -15.58
N HIS A 552 -15.29 19.81 -16.52
CA HIS A 552 -14.53 19.68 -17.76
C HIS A 552 -15.20 20.39 -18.93
N ILE A 553 -14.39 20.70 -19.95
CA ILE A 553 -14.87 21.09 -21.28
C ILE A 553 -14.93 19.86 -22.20
N PHE A 554 -16.03 19.70 -22.93
CA PHE A 554 -16.22 18.61 -23.88
C PHE A 554 -15.70 19.00 -25.26
N LEU A 555 -14.83 18.18 -25.85
CA LEU A 555 -14.34 18.35 -27.22
C LEU A 555 -15.01 17.30 -28.13
N ALA A 556 -15.84 17.78 -29.06
CA ALA A 556 -16.62 16.94 -29.95
C ALA A 556 -15.77 16.48 -31.16
N LEU A 557 -15.09 15.35 -31.01
CA LEU A 557 -14.36 14.73 -32.12
C LEU A 557 -15.31 14.14 -33.17
N LYS A 558 -14.92 14.25 -34.44
CA LYS A 558 -15.63 13.64 -35.57
C LYS A 558 -14.67 12.71 -36.32
N GLY A 559 -15.07 11.45 -36.48
CA GLY A 559 -14.38 10.44 -37.28
C GLY A 559 -15.30 9.89 -38.37
N GLU A 560 -14.85 8.85 -39.08
CA GLU A 560 -15.58 8.29 -40.23
C GLU A 560 -16.92 7.64 -39.82
N THR A 561 -16.95 6.96 -38.68
CA THR A 561 -18.12 6.22 -38.18
C THR A 561 -18.68 6.78 -36.86
N PHE A 562 -18.10 7.87 -36.36
CA PHE A 562 -18.44 8.46 -35.06
C PHE A 562 -18.50 9.98 -35.14
N ASP A 563 -19.54 10.59 -34.56
CA ASP A 563 -19.63 12.05 -34.43
C ASP A 563 -19.98 12.44 -32.99
N GLY A 564 -19.01 13.04 -32.29
CA GLY A 564 -19.16 13.49 -30.91
C GLY A 564 -20.16 14.62 -30.72
N HIS A 565 -20.53 15.34 -31.78
CA HIS A 565 -21.46 16.47 -31.71
C HIS A 565 -22.87 16.03 -31.29
N ILE A 566 -23.24 14.78 -31.58
CA ILE A 566 -24.57 14.23 -31.25
C ILE A 566 -24.83 14.20 -29.73
N PHE A 567 -23.78 14.18 -28.91
CA PHE A 567 -23.91 14.10 -27.45
C PHE A 567 -24.08 15.46 -26.78
N ILE A 568 -23.84 16.57 -27.46
CA ILE A 568 -23.78 17.91 -26.85
C ILE A 568 -25.09 18.26 -26.16
N LYS A 569 -26.24 18.01 -26.80
CA LYS A 569 -27.55 18.29 -26.20
C LYS A 569 -27.73 17.56 -24.86
N ARG A 570 -27.41 16.27 -24.81
CA ARG A 570 -27.47 15.46 -23.59
C ARG A 570 -26.50 15.98 -22.52
N LEU A 571 -25.30 16.40 -22.92
CA LEU A 571 -24.28 16.89 -21.99
C LEU A 571 -24.65 18.25 -21.39
N ILE A 572 -25.33 19.13 -22.15
CA ILE A 572 -25.92 20.36 -21.61
C ILE A 572 -26.93 20.02 -20.52
N ASP A 573 -27.79 19.02 -20.75
CA ASP A 573 -28.79 18.58 -19.78
C ASP A 573 -28.16 17.99 -18.51
N GLN A 574 -26.96 17.41 -18.63
CA GLN A 574 -26.15 16.91 -17.52
C GLN A 574 -25.35 18.01 -16.80
N GLY A 575 -25.44 19.26 -17.24
CA GLY A 575 -24.80 20.41 -16.60
C GLY A 575 -23.36 20.68 -17.05
N ILE A 576 -22.90 20.09 -18.16
CA ILE A 576 -21.59 20.43 -18.76
C ILE A 576 -21.63 21.87 -19.28
N LYS A 577 -20.62 22.67 -18.93
CA LYS A 577 -20.62 24.12 -19.20
C LYS A 577 -19.76 24.57 -20.37
N GLY A 578 -18.85 23.74 -20.85
CA GLY A 578 -17.93 24.09 -21.93
C GLY A 578 -17.98 23.10 -23.08
N PHE A 579 -17.97 23.61 -24.31
CA PHE A 579 -17.94 22.80 -25.54
C PHE A 579 -16.95 23.34 -26.56
N ILE A 580 -16.23 22.44 -27.24
CA ILE A 580 -15.39 22.73 -28.41
C ILE A 580 -15.95 21.91 -29.57
N THR A 581 -16.35 22.59 -30.64
CA THR A 581 -17.12 22.03 -31.73
C THR A 581 -16.53 22.38 -33.09
N GLN A 582 -17.02 21.74 -34.14
CA GLN A 582 -16.67 22.08 -35.51
C GLN A 582 -17.34 23.41 -35.91
N LYS A 583 -16.64 24.21 -36.69
CA LYS A 583 -17.13 25.52 -37.16
C LYS A 583 -18.47 25.40 -37.88
N GLY A 584 -19.41 26.28 -37.52
CA GLY A 584 -20.79 26.28 -37.98
C GLY A 584 -21.72 25.35 -37.20
N PHE A 585 -21.25 24.63 -36.18
CA PHE A 585 -22.10 23.74 -35.38
C PHE A 585 -23.26 24.49 -34.72
N VAL A 586 -23.02 25.67 -34.15
CA VAL A 586 -24.09 26.46 -33.51
C VAL A 586 -25.20 26.81 -34.50
N ASP A 587 -24.84 27.02 -35.77
CA ASP A 587 -25.78 27.30 -36.85
C ASP A 587 -26.62 26.08 -37.26
N THR A 588 -26.18 24.86 -36.94
CA THR A 588 -26.96 23.63 -37.22
C THR A 588 -28.02 23.32 -36.16
N LEU A 589 -27.98 23.98 -35.01
CA LEU A 589 -28.88 23.70 -33.90
C LEU A 589 -30.30 24.23 -34.16
N ASP A 590 -31.31 23.43 -33.79
CA ASP A 590 -32.72 23.82 -33.84
C ASP A 590 -33.04 24.98 -32.87
N GLN A 591 -34.11 25.71 -33.15
CA GLN A 591 -34.49 26.91 -32.37
C GLN A 591 -34.69 26.63 -30.88
N ASN A 592 -35.22 25.47 -30.51
CA ASN A 592 -35.44 25.12 -29.09
C ASN A 592 -34.10 24.87 -28.39
N THR A 593 -33.18 24.16 -29.04
CA THR A 593 -31.84 23.92 -28.50
C THR A 593 -31.03 25.21 -28.40
N ARG A 594 -31.10 26.10 -29.40
CA ARG A 594 -30.47 27.43 -29.33
C ARG A 594 -31.02 28.25 -28.17
N LYS A 595 -32.34 28.33 -28.02
CA LYS A 595 -32.99 29.06 -26.90
C LYS A 595 -32.51 28.53 -25.55
N LYS A 596 -32.37 27.21 -25.41
CA LYS A 596 -31.83 26.57 -24.20
C LYS A 596 -30.38 26.96 -23.94
N ILE A 597 -29.53 27.00 -24.98
CA ILE A 597 -28.13 27.46 -24.87
C ILE A 597 -28.06 28.91 -24.39
N PHE A 598 -28.86 29.81 -24.99
CA PHE A 598 -28.89 31.23 -24.60
C PHE A 598 -29.35 31.45 -23.16
N GLN A 599 -30.18 30.57 -22.61
CA GLN A 599 -30.65 30.61 -21.22
C GLN A 599 -29.71 29.89 -20.24
N SER A 600 -28.74 29.12 -20.74
CA SER A 600 -27.83 28.33 -19.92
C SER A 600 -26.49 29.04 -19.73
N SER A 601 -25.84 28.83 -18.58
CA SER A 601 -24.49 29.34 -18.32
C SER A 601 -23.45 28.43 -19.00
N LEU A 602 -23.24 28.63 -20.31
CA LEU A 602 -22.36 27.83 -21.16
C LEU A 602 -21.33 28.69 -21.91
N ILE A 603 -20.27 28.04 -22.40
CA ILE A 603 -19.31 28.58 -23.37
C ILE A 603 -19.08 27.59 -24.50
N ILE A 604 -19.03 28.08 -25.74
CA ILE A 604 -18.81 27.28 -26.94
C ILE A 604 -17.69 27.89 -27.77
N PHE A 605 -16.70 27.07 -28.10
CA PHE A 605 -15.65 27.36 -29.08
C PHE A 605 -15.92 26.58 -30.36
N GLU A 606 -15.54 27.18 -31.49
CA GLU A 606 -15.64 26.54 -32.80
C GLU A 606 -14.27 26.50 -33.48
N THR A 607 -13.88 25.32 -33.95
CA THR A 607 -12.63 25.07 -34.66
C THR A 607 -12.93 24.52 -36.05
N ARG A 608 -12.08 24.78 -37.04
CA ARG A 608 -12.32 24.24 -38.40
C ARG A 608 -12.35 22.71 -38.41
N ASP A 609 -11.48 22.11 -37.62
CA ASP A 609 -11.33 20.68 -37.43
C ASP A 609 -11.04 20.39 -35.95
N THR A 610 -11.90 19.61 -35.30
CA THR A 610 -11.81 19.37 -33.85
C THR A 610 -10.65 18.45 -33.48
N LEU A 611 -10.18 17.60 -34.40
CA LEU A 611 -8.97 16.79 -34.20
C LEU A 611 -7.71 17.67 -34.16
N THR A 612 -7.64 18.67 -35.04
CA THR A 612 -6.59 19.72 -35.02
C THR A 612 -6.70 20.60 -33.77
N GLY A 613 -7.92 20.97 -33.36
CA GLY A 613 -8.17 21.65 -32.08
C GLY A 613 -7.61 20.86 -30.89
N LEU A 614 -7.83 19.54 -30.85
CA LEU A 614 -7.28 18.67 -29.81
C LEU A 614 -5.73 18.72 -29.79
N GLY A 615 -5.09 18.63 -30.95
CA GLY A 615 -3.64 18.74 -31.07
C GLY A 615 -3.09 20.10 -30.62
N GLN A 616 -3.80 21.19 -30.94
CA GLN A 616 -3.45 22.54 -30.51
C GLN A 616 -3.51 22.70 -28.98
N LEU A 617 -4.58 22.20 -28.35
CA LEU A 617 -4.73 22.20 -26.90
C LEU A 617 -3.61 21.40 -26.23
N ALA A 618 -3.33 20.20 -26.73
CA ALA A 618 -2.24 19.37 -26.21
C ALA A 618 -0.87 20.06 -26.34
N ARG A 619 -0.59 20.71 -27.48
CA ARG A 619 0.64 21.48 -27.67
C ARG A 619 0.72 22.67 -26.69
N TYR A 620 -0.39 23.39 -26.49
CA TYR A 620 -0.44 24.49 -25.54
C TYR A 620 -0.19 24.00 -24.10
N GLN A 621 -0.82 22.88 -23.71
CA GLN A 621 -0.57 22.21 -22.42
C GLN A 621 0.90 21.82 -22.25
N ARG A 622 1.47 21.19 -23.28
CA ARG A 622 2.89 20.79 -23.33
C ARG A 622 3.84 21.97 -23.12
N LEU A 623 3.54 23.12 -23.69
CA LEU A 623 4.37 24.33 -23.55
C LEU A 623 4.21 24.99 -22.18
N ARG A 624 2.98 25.14 -21.68
CA ARG A 624 2.72 25.82 -20.40
C ARG A 624 3.07 25.01 -19.15
N SER A 625 3.12 23.68 -19.28
CA SER A 625 3.53 22.79 -18.18
C SER A 625 5.03 22.81 -17.91
N ASN A 626 5.85 23.17 -18.90
CA ASN A 626 7.32 23.15 -18.85
C ASN A 626 7.96 21.77 -18.52
N VAL A 627 7.18 20.70 -18.61
CA VAL A 627 7.63 19.31 -18.40
C VAL A 627 8.64 18.93 -19.50
N LYS A 628 9.70 18.17 -19.19
CA LYS A 628 10.60 17.62 -20.23
C LYS A 628 9.97 16.38 -20.87
N LEU A 629 10.20 16.12 -22.15
CA LEU A 629 9.53 15.03 -22.86
C LEU A 629 10.48 14.10 -23.62
N ILE A 630 10.24 12.80 -23.48
CA ILE A 630 10.87 11.74 -24.28
C ILE A 630 9.81 11.18 -25.22
N ALA A 631 10.09 11.20 -26.52
CA ALA A 631 9.26 10.56 -27.52
C ALA A 631 9.94 9.31 -28.07
N ILE A 632 9.20 8.21 -28.18
CA ILE A 632 9.73 6.91 -28.63
C ILE A 632 8.93 6.43 -29.84
N THR A 633 9.62 6.12 -30.94
CA THR A 633 9.05 5.44 -32.10
C THR A 633 9.96 4.31 -32.60
N GLY A 634 9.52 3.62 -33.65
CA GLY A 634 10.19 2.46 -34.25
C GLY A 634 9.20 1.40 -34.73
N SER A 635 9.69 0.32 -35.31
CA SER A 635 8.85 -0.75 -35.88
C SER A 635 8.45 -1.75 -34.79
N SER A 636 9.41 -2.15 -33.94
CA SER A 636 9.20 -3.02 -32.78
C SER A 636 9.81 -2.41 -31.51
N GLY A 637 9.48 -2.91 -30.33
CA GLY A 637 10.09 -2.48 -29.05
C GLY A 637 9.54 -1.18 -28.43
N LYS A 638 8.88 -0.29 -29.19
CA LYS A 638 8.37 1.03 -28.73
C LYS A 638 7.78 1.05 -27.30
N THR A 639 6.72 0.28 -27.08
CA THR A 639 5.99 0.27 -25.80
C THR A 639 6.78 -0.37 -24.68
N THR A 640 7.60 -1.38 -25.01
CA THR A 640 8.52 -2.02 -24.07
C THR A 640 9.57 -1.00 -23.62
N THR A 641 10.23 -0.32 -24.56
CA THR A 641 11.17 0.77 -24.27
C THR A 641 10.51 1.89 -23.48
N ARG A 642 9.32 2.35 -23.88
CA ARG A 642 8.56 3.37 -23.13
C ARG A 642 8.28 2.95 -21.69
N LYS A 643 7.89 1.69 -21.46
CA LYS A 643 7.63 1.16 -20.12
C LYS A 643 8.92 1.03 -19.30
N ILE A 644 10.01 0.53 -19.89
CA ILE A 644 11.32 0.47 -19.22
C ILE A 644 11.79 1.87 -18.83
N THR A 645 11.76 2.82 -19.78
CA THR A 645 12.10 4.23 -19.52
C THR A 645 11.22 4.80 -18.42
N GLN A 646 9.91 4.51 -18.41
CA GLN A 646 9.01 4.95 -17.35
C GLN A 646 9.41 4.42 -15.98
N GLU A 647 9.73 3.14 -15.85
CA GLU A 647 10.13 2.56 -14.56
C GLU A 647 11.49 3.09 -14.09
N ILE A 648 12.42 3.39 -15.01
CA ILE A 648 13.69 4.07 -14.68
C ILE A 648 13.44 5.51 -14.22
N PHE A 649 12.65 6.30 -14.95
CA PHE A 649 12.43 7.70 -14.63
C PHE A 649 11.68 7.91 -13.32
N LYS A 650 10.70 7.05 -13.01
CA LYS A 650 9.99 7.06 -11.72
C LYS A 650 10.89 6.85 -10.50
N THR A 651 12.12 6.35 -10.68
CA THR A 651 13.07 6.20 -9.57
C THR A 651 13.60 7.52 -9.04
N GLN A 652 13.59 8.58 -9.85
CA GLN A 652 14.14 9.89 -9.48
C GLN A 652 13.12 11.02 -9.70
N TYR A 653 12.37 10.97 -10.80
CA TYR A 653 11.50 12.05 -11.25
C TYR A 653 10.01 11.70 -11.17
N HIS A 654 9.18 12.71 -10.93
CA HIS A 654 7.74 12.61 -11.15
C HIS A 654 7.43 12.54 -12.64
N THR A 655 6.98 11.36 -13.08
CA THR A 655 6.95 11.01 -14.49
C THR A 655 5.54 10.68 -14.96
N HIS A 656 5.05 11.42 -15.95
CA HIS A 656 3.85 11.09 -16.71
C HIS A 656 4.21 10.19 -17.90
N ALA A 657 3.32 9.30 -18.32
CA ALA A 657 3.57 8.50 -19.53
C ALA A 657 2.27 8.10 -20.22
N THR A 658 2.35 7.84 -21.53
CA THR A 658 1.25 7.28 -22.31
C THR A 658 0.71 6.01 -21.65
N THR A 659 -0.61 5.88 -21.51
CA THR A 659 -1.29 4.68 -21.02
C THR A 659 -1.97 3.92 -22.17
N GLY A 660 -2.10 2.60 -22.05
CA GLY A 660 -2.71 1.77 -23.08
C GLY A 660 -2.09 1.96 -24.46
N ASN A 661 -2.93 2.10 -25.49
CA ASN A 661 -2.56 2.25 -26.90
C ASN A 661 -2.65 3.71 -27.38
N PHE A 662 -2.45 4.69 -26.49
CA PHE A 662 -2.61 6.11 -26.78
C PHE A 662 -1.42 6.72 -27.52
N ASN A 663 -1.08 6.14 -28.68
CA ASN A 663 0.08 6.50 -29.48
C ASN A 663 -0.25 7.11 -30.85
N ASN A 664 -1.54 7.36 -31.11
CA ASN A 664 -2.07 7.93 -32.35
C ASN A 664 -2.47 9.42 -32.17
N GLU A 665 -3.08 10.00 -33.20
CA GLU A 665 -3.47 11.42 -33.27
C GLU A 665 -4.50 11.86 -32.22
N ILE A 666 -5.16 10.93 -31.52
CA ILE A 666 -6.09 11.23 -30.42
C ILE A 666 -5.43 10.93 -29.07
N GLY A 667 -4.84 9.74 -28.93
CA GLY A 667 -4.31 9.26 -27.66
C GLY A 667 -3.13 10.07 -27.13
N LEU A 668 -2.19 10.46 -28.00
CA LEU A 668 -1.04 11.27 -27.57
C LEU A 668 -1.49 12.63 -27.03
N PRO A 669 -2.34 13.41 -27.74
CA PRO A 669 -2.92 14.63 -27.18
C PRO A 669 -3.60 14.44 -25.83
N LEU A 670 -4.42 13.40 -25.66
CA LEU A 670 -5.07 13.11 -24.37
C LEU A 670 -4.06 12.84 -23.24
N THR A 671 -2.94 12.19 -23.55
CA THR A 671 -1.84 12.03 -22.59
C THR A 671 -1.26 13.38 -22.19
N LEU A 672 -0.97 14.27 -23.15
CA LEU A 672 -0.36 15.57 -22.88
C LEU A 672 -1.30 16.54 -22.15
N LEU A 673 -2.62 16.45 -22.37
CA LEU A 673 -3.62 17.25 -21.67
C LEU A 673 -3.63 17.00 -20.15
N ASN A 674 -3.12 15.86 -19.69
CA ASN A 674 -3.03 15.50 -18.27
C ASN A 674 -1.73 15.93 -17.59
N LEU A 675 -0.86 16.69 -18.26
CA LEU A 675 0.36 17.22 -17.64
C LEU A 675 0.01 18.26 -16.55
N SER A 676 0.75 18.23 -15.45
CA SER A 676 0.69 19.20 -14.35
C SER A 676 2.05 19.87 -14.15
N HIS A 677 2.10 20.90 -13.31
CA HIS A 677 3.36 21.56 -12.93
C HIS A 677 4.28 20.69 -12.06
N ALA A 678 3.75 19.65 -11.41
CA ALA A 678 4.53 18.75 -10.57
C ALA A 678 5.22 17.63 -11.35
N HIS A 679 4.79 17.39 -12.60
CA HIS A 679 5.50 16.46 -13.47
C HIS A 679 6.82 17.08 -13.92
N GLU A 680 7.89 16.29 -13.90
CA GLU A 680 9.22 16.72 -14.33
C GLU A 680 9.53 16.17 -15.72
N TRP A 681 9.09 14.94 -15.98
CA TRP A 681 9.25 14.25 -17.25
C TRP A 681 7.95 13.63 -17.76
N ALA A 682 7.79 13.60 -19.07
CA ALA A 682 6.75 12.88 -19.80
C ALA A 682 7.39 11.88 -20.76
N ILE A 683 6.90 10.65 -20.81
CA ILE A 683 7.42 9.62 -21.71
C ILE A 683 6.27 9.13 -22.59
N VAL A 684 6.37 9.44 -23.88
CA VAL A 684 5.32 9.15 -24.85
C VAL A 684 5.82 8.25 -25.97
N GLU A 685 4.90 7.46 -26.52
CA GLU A 685 5.17 6.68 -27.72
C GLU A 685 4.35 7.20 -28.91
N MET A 686 4.92 7.09 -30.11
CA MET A 686 4.32 7.57 -31.36
C MET A 686 4.18 6.43 -32.37
N GLY A 687 2.95 6.15 -32.76
CA GLY A 687 2.56 5.20 -33.81
C GLY A 687 2.25 5.92 -35.12
N MET A 688 2.15 5.13 -36.20
CA MET A 688 1.68 5.59 -37.51
C MET A 688 1.18 4.40 -38.34
N ASN A 689 0.24 4.66 -39.22
CA ASN A 689 -0.15 3.82 -40.35
C ASN A 689 0.21 4.49 -41.68
N HIS A 690 0.25 5.84 -41.73
CA HIS A 690 0.52 6.63 -42.93
C HIS A 690 1.65 7.66 -42.72
N PRO A 691 2.33 8.11 -43.80
CA PRO A 691 3.27 9.22 -43.71
C PRO A 691 2.66 10.49 -43.12
N GLY A 692 3.46 11.27 -42.39
CA GLY A 692 3.09 12.57 -41.80
C GLY A 692 2.44 12.49 -40.42
N GLU A 693 1.95 11.32 -39.98
CA GLU A 693 1.34 11.17 -38.66
C GLU A 693 2.38 11.38 -37.54
N ILE A 694 3.58 10.81 -37.64
CA ILE A 694 4.64 11.03 -36.65
C ILE A 694 5.06 12.49 -36.67
N SER A 695 5.18 13.11 -37.84
CA SER A 695 5.48 14.55 -37.94
C SER A 695 4.47 15.38 -37.13
N ARG A 696 3.17 15.13 -37.30
CA ARG A 696 2.11 15.81 -36.53
C ARG A 696 2.25 15.56 -35.03
N LEU A 697 2.39 14.29 -34.63
CA LEU A 697 2.54 13.91 -33.21
C LEU A 697 3.76 14.58 -32.57
N SER A 698 4.88 14.60 -33.28
CA SER A 698 6.12 15.22 -32.80
C SER A 698 6.00 16.73 -32.70
N ARG A 699 5.35 17.38 -33.66
CA ARG A 699 5.03 18.82 -33.59
C ARG A 699 4.10 19.13 -32.42
N ILE A 700 3.20 18.24 -32.02
CA ILE A 700 2.39 18.45 -30.81
C ILE A 700 3.24 18.28 -29.54
N ALA A 701 4.02 17.20 -29.46
CA ALA A 701 4.75 16.80 -28.26
C ALA A 701 6.04 17.59 -27.99
N LEU A 702 6.73 18.08 -29.02
CA LEU A 702 8.03 18.75 -28.93
C LEU A 702 9.01 18.05 -27.96
N PRO A 703 9.51 16.84 -28.31
CA PRO A 703 10.44 16.10 -27.46
C PRO A 703 11.72 16.87 -27.18
N ASP A 704 12.24 16.68 -25.96
CA ASP A 704 13.61 17.02 -25.57
C ASP A 704 14.57 15.87 -25.92
N ILE A 705 14.07 14.62 -25.92
CA ILE A 705 14.77 13.42 -26.37
C ILE A 705 13.87 12.63 -27.32
N ALA A 706 14.38 12.28 -28.50
CA ALA A 706 13.67 11.46 -29.48
C ALA A 706 14.42 10.13 -29.67
N VAL A 707 13.71 9.00 -29.51
CA VAL A 707 14.27 7.65 -29.59
C VAL A 707 13.65 6.90 -30.76
N VAL A 708 14.48 6.32 -31.63
CA VAL A 708 14.04 5.39 -32.67
C VAL A 708 14.59 4.00 -32.35
N THR A 709 13.72 3.06 -31.99
CA THR A 709 14.14 1.72 -31.52
C THR A 709 14.68 0.83 -32.65
N ASN A 710 14.01 0.81 -33.80
CA ASN A 710 14.45 0.12 -35.03
C ASN A 710 13.46 0.39 -36.18
N THR A 711 13.86 0.00 -37.39
CA THR A 711 13.05 0.00 -38.62
C THR A 711 12.95 -1.42 -39.18
N ALA A 712 11.75 -1.86 -39.54
CA ALA A 712 11.46 -3.19 -40.06
C ALA A 712 10.20 -3.15 -40.94
N GLY A 713 9.90 -4.24 -41.65
CA GLY A 713 8.71 -4.34 -42.50
C GLY A 713 7.41 -4.37 -41.70
N VAL A 714 6.84 -3.20 -41.43
CA VAL A 714 5.52 -2.97 -40.82
C VAL A 714 4.79 -1.87 -41.60
N HIS A 715 3.45 -1.92 -41.65
CA HIS A 715 2.63 -0.97 -42.41
C HIS A 715 3.05 -0.86 -43.89
N LEU A 716 3.52 -1.96 -44.47
CA LEU A 716 4.05 -1.98 -45.84
C LEU A 716 2.95 -1.70 -46.89
N GLU A 717 1.70 -1.97 -46.54
CA GLU A 717 0.55 -1.61 -47.35
C GLU A 717 0.41 -0.09 -47.53
N GLY A 718 0.63 0.69 -46.47
CA GLY A 718 0.59 2.17 -46.52
C GLY A 718 1.88 2.84 -46.98
N LEU A 719 3.03 2.17 -46.81
CA LEU A 719 4.37 2.79 -46.99
C LEU A 719 5.18 2.19 -48.15
N GLY A 720 4.83 1.00 -48.66
CA GLY A 720 5.46 0.34 -49.82
C GLY A 720 6.82 -0.34 -49.55
N SER A 721 7.73 0.30 -48.80
CA SER A 721 9.10 -0.20 -48.54
C SER A 721 9.57 0.01 -47.10
N VAL A 722 10.61 -0.71 -46.68
CA VAL A 722 11.21 -0.55 -45.33
C VAL A 722 11.98 0.77 -45.23
N GLU A 723 12.51 1.25 -46.35
CA GLU A 723 13.15 2.57 -46.48
C GLU A 723 12.12 3.68 -46.23
N ASN A 724 10.90 3.55 -46.75
CA ASN A 724 9.82 4.49 -46.48
C ASN A 724 9.34 4.41 -45.02
N VAL A 725 9.36 3.21 -44.41
CA VAL A 725 9.15 3.07 -42.96
C VAL A 725 10.23 3.85 -42.20
N ALA A 726 11.49 3.73 -42.57
CA ALA A 726 12.58 4.48 -41.92
C ALA A 726 12.42 6.00 -42.07
N THR A 727 12.10 6.48 -43.27
CA THR A 727 11.81 7.90 -43.53
C THR A 727 10.65 8.40 -42.67
N ALA A 728 9.54 7.65 -42.61
CA ALA A 728 8.38 8.02 -41.81
C ALA A 728 8.69 7.97 -40.28
N LYS A 729 9.54 7.05 -39.81
CA LYS A 729 10.04 7.06 -38.42
C LYS A 729 10.95 8.26 -38.13
N ALA A 730 11.71 8.73 -39.11
CA ALA A 730 12.56 9.91 -38.97
C ALA A 730 11.75 11.22 -38.84
N GLU A 731 10.46 11.22 -39.17
CA GLU A 731 9.58 12.39 -38.97
C GLU A 731 9.51 12.84 -37.49
N ILE A 732 9.87 11.98 -36.54
CA ILE A 732 9.99 12.34 -35.11
C ILE A 732 11.00 13.48 -34.89
N PHE A 733 11.90 13.71 -35.84
CA PHE A 733 12.86 14.81 -35.79
C PHE A 733 12.31 16.12 -36.34
N GLU A 734 11.17 16.14 -37.05
CA GLU A 734 10.64 17.37 -37.64
C GLU A 734 10.08 18.36 -36.61
N GLY A 735 9.39 17.83 -35.58
CA GLY A 735 8.89 18.62 -34.47
C GLY A 735 9.66 18.29 -33.22
N ILE A 736 10.74 19.00 -32.91
CA ILE A 736 11.59 18.73 -31.74
C ILE A 736 12.01 20.03 -31.06
N ARG A 737 12.32 19.99 -29.76
CA ARG A 737 12.78 21.17 -29.01
C ARG A 737 14.20 21.54 -29.42
N LYS A 738 14.56 22.81 -29.26
CA LYS A 738 15.95 23.27 -29.44
C LYS A 738 16.88 22.62 -28.41
N ASN A 739 18.09 22.26 -28.83
CA ASN A 739 19.10 21.52 -28.05
C ASN A 739 18.66 20.09 -27.67
N ALA A 740 17.79 19.46 -28.46
CA ALA A 740 17.34 18.11 -28.20
C ALA A 740 18.40 17.06 -28.54
N THR A 741 18.16 15.83 -28.08
CA THR A 741 19.01 14.67 -28.39
C THR A 741 18.23 13.62 -29.17
N ALA A 742 18.82 13.10 -30.25
CA ALA A 742 18.35 11.92 -30.97
C ALA A 742 19.10 10.67 -30.49
N ILE A 743 18.36 9.59 -30.23
CA ILE A 743 18.90 8.28 -29.84
C ILE A 743 18.49 7.26 -30.89
N LEU A 744 19.48 6.65 -31.55
CA LEU A 744 19.30 5.78 -32.70
C LEU A 744 19.88 4.39 -32.46
N PHE A 745 19.27 3.36 -33.04
CA PHE A 745 19.81 2.01 -32.99
C PHE A 745 20.99 1.88 -33.96
N ALA A 746 22.17 1.57 -33.43
CA ALA A 746 23.42 1.46 -34.18
C ALA A 746 23.36 0.35 -35.23
N ASP A 747 22.78 -0.79 -34.86
CA ASP A 747 22.74 -2.01 -35.66
C ASP A 747 21.56 -2.02 -36.66
N ASP A 748 20.90 -0.89 -36.89
CA ASP A 748 19.80 -0.76 -37.85
C ASP A 748 20.34 -0.62 -39.29
N PRO A 749 20.01 -1.54 -40.23
CA PRO A 749 20.48 -1.42 -41.62
C PRO A 749 20.11 -0.12 -42.36
N ARG A 750 19.14 0.66 -41.89
CA ARG A 750 18.68 1.94 -42.46
C ARG A 750 19.10 3.11 -41.59
N ARG A 751 20.06 2.90 -40.67
CA ARG A 751 20.62 3.95 -39.80
C ARG A 751 20.98 5.21 -40.57
N CYS A 752 21.56 5.08 -41.77
CA CYS A 752 21.97 6.23 -42.58
C CYS A 752 20.80 7.19 -42.88
N ILE A 753 19.58 6.68 -43.11
CA ILE A 753 18.38 7.49 -43.33
C ILE A 753 18.00 8.25 -42.06
N LEU A 754 17.98 7.56 -40.92
CA LEU A 754 17.62 8.13 -39.62
C LEU A 754 18.63 9.19 -39.16
N GLU A 755 19.92 8.89 -39.30
CA GLU A 755 21.03 9.76 -38.91
C GLU A 755 21.08 11.02 -39.78
N ALA A 756 20.92 10.88 -41.11
CA ALA A 756 20.87 12.03 -42.02
C ALA A 756 19.74 12.99 -41.62
N LYS A 757 18.53 12.47 -41.39
CA LYS A 757 17.38 13.29 -40.97
C LYS A 757 17.57 13.94 -39.61
N ALA A 758 18.17 13.24 -38.65
CA ALA A 758 18.49 13.83 -37.35
C ALA A 758 19.51 14.98 -37.48
N ARG A 759 20.54 14.81 -38.31
CA ARG A 759 21.61 15.82 -38.50
C ARG A 759 21.18 17.01 -39.36
N GLU A 760 20.19 16.85 -40.23
CA GLU A 760 19.59 17.96 -41.01
C GLU A 760 18.85 18.98 -40.12
N ASN A 761 18.37 18.57 -38.95
CA ASN A 761 17.66 19.47 -38.05
C ASN A 761 18.61 20.11 -37.02
N ASN A 762 18.91 21.40 -37.22
CA ASN A 762 19.75 22.21 -36.31
C ASN A 762 19.23 22.32 -34.86
N ALA A 763 17.98 21.93 -34.58
CA ALA A 763 17.46 21.85 -33.22
C ALA A 763 18.07 20.67 -32.44
N ILE A 764 18.55 19.62 -33.13
CA ILE A 764 19.19 18.45 -32.54
C ILE A 764 20.67 18.75 -32.33
N LYS A 765 21.08 18.82 -31.07
CA LYS A 765 22.47 19.11 -30.69
C LYS A 765 23.32 17.85 -30.62
N THR A 766 22.71 16.74 -30.25
CA THR A 766 23.40 15.47 -29.98
C THR A 766 22.69 14.33 -30.69
N VAL A 767 23.45 13.46 -31.34
CA VAL A 767 22.98 12.19 -31.90
C VAL A 767 23.80 11.09 -31.24
N LEU A 768 23.13 10.17 -30.53
CA LEU A 768 23.74 9.04 -29.85
C LEU A 768 23.23 7.72 -30.40
N PHE A 769 24.08 6.71 -30.34
CA PHE A 769 23.81 5.36 -30.83
C PHE A 769 23.79 4.36 -29.68
N PHE A 770 22.84 3.41 -29.73
CA PHE A 770 22.80 2.27 -28.81
C PHE A 770 22.81 0.96 -29.61
N GLY A 771 23.38 -0.11 -29.06
CA GLY A 771 23.37 -1.42 -29.70
C GLY A 771 24.53 -2.30 -29.29
N SER A 772 24.82 -3.29 -30.12
CA SER A 772 25.94 -4.22 -29.98
C SER A 772 27.14 -3.88 -30.88
N GLY A 773 26.93 -3.03 -31.90
CA GLY A 773 27.96 -2.55 -32.82
C GLY A 773 29.09 -1.77 -32.16
N TYR A 774 30.28 -1.83 -32.77
CA TYR A 774 31.51 -1.22 -32.26
C TYR A 774 31.46 0.31 -32.20
N ASP A 775 30.55 0.93 -32.95
CA ASP A 775 30.35 2.37 -33.07
C ASP A 775 29.12 2.88 -32.29
N ALA A 776 28.47 2.02 -31.50
CA ALA A 776 27.44 2.45 -30.56
C ALA A 776 28.07 3.16 -29.36
N ASP A 777 27.50 4.30 -28.95
CA ASP A 777 27.90 5.00 -27.72
C ASP A 777 27.52 4.17 -26.49
N PHE A 778 26.31 3.60 -26.50
CA PHE A 778 25.79 2.72 -25.44
C PHE A 778 25.81 1.26 -25.90
N GLN A 779 26.72 0.48 -25.33
CA GLN A 779 26.94 -0.92 -25.70
C GLN A 779 26.49 -1.89 -24.61
N SER A 780 26.03 -3.08 -25.00
CA SER A 780 25.89 -4.21 -24.07
C SER A 780 27.11 -5.12 -24.10
N ALA A 781 27.41 -5.74 -22.96
CA ALA A 781 28.44 -6.75 -22.79
C ALA A 781 28.02 -7.79 -21.74
N ASP A 782 28.76 -8.89 -21.63
CA ASP A 782 28.60 -9.91 -20.57
C ASP A 782 27.16 -10.46 -20.45
N ILE A 783 26.45 -10.60 -21.59
CA ILE A 783 25.03 -10.96 -21.58
C ILE A 783 24.85 -12.42 -21.15
N LYS A 784 24.02 -12.64 -20.13
CA LYS A 784 23.65 -13.95 -19.61
C LYS A 784 22.13 -14.03 -19.45
N THR A 785 21.50 -14.98 -20.14
CA THR A 785 20.08 -15.26 -20.02
C THR A 785 19.85 -16.40 -19.02
N LEU A 786 18.94 -16.19 -18.08
CA LEU A 786 18.45 -17.16 -17.09
C LEU A 786 16.97 -17.45 -17.34
N ALA A 787 16.40 -18.48 -16.69
CA ALA A 787 15.03 -18.95 -16.97
C ALA A 787 13.92 -17.88 -16.85
N GLY A 788 14.13 -16.80 -16.09
CA GLY A 788 13.17 -15.70 -15.94
C GLY A 788 13.78 -14.29 -16.04
N SER A 789 15.07 -14.16 -16.38
CA SER A 789 15.74 -12.86 -16.39
C SER A 789 16.94 -12.83 -17.34
N THR A 790 17.35 -11.64 -17.72
CA THR A 790 18.57 -11.41 -18.51
C THR A 790 19.47 -10.42 -17.77
N GLN A 791 20.71 -10.81 -17.55
CA GLN A 791 21.77 -9.99 -16.96
C GLN A 791 22.73 -9.53 -18.05
N PHE A 792 23.20 -8.28 -17.97
CA PHE A 792 24.15 -7.71 -18.93
C PHE A 792 24.87 -6.50 -18.33
N THR A 793 25.99 -6.11 -18.89
CA THR A 793 26.70 -4.86 -18.57
C THR A 793 26.39 -3.82 -19.64
N ALA A 794 25.79 -2.69 -19.28
CA ALA A 794 25.72 -1.52 -20.15
C ALA A 794 27.02 -0.70 -20.01
N LYS A 795 27.66 -0.39 -21.14
CA LYS A 795 28.88 0.41 -21.24
C LYS A 795 28.55 1.73 -21.94
N PHE A 796 29.05 2.84 -21.40
CA PHE A 796 29.01 4.16 -22.03
C PHE A 796 30.18 4.99 -21.53
N ASN A 797 31.03 5.47 -22.44
CA ASN A 797 32.35 6.02 -22.13
C ASN A 797 33.12 5.04 -21.20
N ASP A 798 33.79 5.55 -20.16
CA ASP A 798 34.48 4.73 -19.16
C ASP A 798 33.55 4.11 -18.09
N GLN A 799 32.24 4.31 -18.22
CA GLN A 799 31.27 3.84 -17.23
C GLN A 799 30.73 2.46 -17.57
N LYS A 800 30.59 1.62 -16.54
CA LYS A 800 29.94 0.31 -16.61
C LYS A 800 28.79 0.22 -15.62
N ILE A 801 27.64 -0.25 -16.08
CA ILE A 801 26.46 -0.47 -15.27
C ILE A 801 26.04 -1.93 -15.41
N ALA A 802 26.19 -2.70 -14.34
CA ALA A 802 25.64 -4.06 -14.27
C ALA A 802 24.11 -4.00 -14.16
N CYS A 803 23.42 -4.57 -15.15
CA CYS A 803 21.99 -4.49 -15.38
C CYS A 803 21.35 -5.89 -15.30
N SER A 804 20.08 -5.92 -14.91
CA SER A 804 19.25 -7.12 -14.92
C SER A 804 17.81 -6.73 -15.22
N ILE A 805 17.15 -7.45 -16.10
CA ILE A 805 15.73 -7.29 -16.42
C ILE A 805 14.99 -8.61 -16.20
N ASN A 806 13.76 -8.54 -15.69
CA ASN A 806 12.90 -9.69 -15.41
C ASN A 806 12.24 -10.22 -16.70
N SER A 807 13.07 -10.56 -17.68
CA SER A 807 12.68 -11.23 -18.91
C SER A 807 13.87 -11.98 -19.50
N PRO A 808 13.66 -13.22 -19.97
CA PRO A 808 14.69 -14.00 -20.65
C PRO A 808 14.89 -13.59 -22.14
N ALA A 809 14.08 -12.67 -22.66
CA ALA A 809 14.13 -12.27 -24.06
C ALA A 809 15.34 -11.37 -24.36
N LEU A 810 16.27 -11.88 -25.18
CA LEU A 810 17.54 -11.18 -25.48
C LEU A 810 17.35 -9.80 -26.11
N PHE A 811 16.37 -9.65 -27.00
CA PHE A 811 16.10 -8.38 -27.67
C PHE A 811 15.63 -7.28 -26.68
N MET A 812 15.27 -7.63 -25.45
CA MET A 812 15.00 -6.62 -24.41
C MET A 812 16.25 -5.88 -23.98
N VAL A 813 17.45 -6.43 -24.18
CA VAL A 813 18.71 -5.73 -23.89
C VAL A 813 18.80 -4.44 -24.69
N ASP A 814 18.46 -4.46 -25.98
CA ASP A 814 18.50 -3.26 -26.84
C ASP A 814 17.47 -2.21 -26.38
N ASN A 815 16.26 -2.65 -26.02
CA ASN A 815 15.25 -1.77 -25.42
C ASN A 815 15.74 -1.15 -24.10
N CYS A 816 16.49 -1.92 -23.29
CA CYS A 816 17.12 -1.40 -22.08
C CYS A 816 18.21 -0.38 -22.40
N LEU A 817 19.08 -0.63 -23.38
CA LEU A 817 20.14 0.30 -23.76
C LEU A 817 19.55 1.64 -24.22
N ALA A 818 18.49 1.63 -25.04
CA ALA A 818 17.77 2.84 -25.44
C ALA A 818 17.23 3.62 -24.22
N ALA A 819 16.64 2.92 -23.25
CA ALA A 819 16.13 3.53 -22.03
C ALA A 819 17.25 4.06 -21.10
N ILE A 820 18.35 3.31 -20.97
CA ILE A 820 19.54 3.69 -20.20
C ILE A 820 20.21 4.92 -20.80
N CYS A 821 20.28 5.00 -22.13
CA CYS A 821 20.79 6.17 -22.84
C CYS A 821 19.96 7.41 -22.49
N ALA A 822 18.64 7.35 -22.64
CA ALA A 822 17.75 8.44 -22.28
C ALA A 822 17.83 8.83 -20.79
N ALA A 823 17.94 7.85 -19.90
CA ALA A 823 18.07 8.06 -18.45
C ALA A 823 19.39 8.73 -18.07
N SER A 824 20.49 8.36 -18.73
CA SER A 824 21.81 8.93 -18.48
C SER A 824 21.87 10.41 -18.90
N ILE A 825 21.25 10.76 -20.04
CA ILE A 825 21.11 12.15 -20.51
C ILE A 825 20.23 12.97 -19.58
N ALA A 826 19.18 12.35 -19.02
CA ALA A 826 18.30 13.00 -18.06
C ALA A 826 18.94 13.23 -16.68
N GLY A 827 20.11 12.62 -16.40
CA GLY A 827 20.81 12.76 -15.12
C GLY A 827 20.38 11.75 -14.04
N ILE A 828 19.78 10.62 -14.45
CA ILE A 828 19.37 9.57 -13.50
C ILE A 828 20.60 8.81 -12.99
N CYS A 829 20.71 8.66 -11.68
CA CYS A 829 21.85 7.99 -11.07
C CYS A 829 21.88 6.47 -11.39
N ARG A 830 23.06 5.86 -11.37
CA ARG A 830 23.24 4.42 -11.70
C ARG A 830 22.38 3.49 -10.83
N LYS A 831 22.14 3.84 -9.57
CA LYS A 831 21.27 3.07 -8.66
C LYS A 831 19.81 3.11 -9.14
N GLY A 832 19.32 4.30 -9.54
CA GLY A 832 17.99 4.49 -10.11
C GLY A 832 17.78 3.67 -11.38
N ILE A 833 18.74 3.71 -12.31
CA ILE A 833 18.70 2.89 -13.54
C ILE A 833 18.56 1.39 -13.22
N LYS A 834 19.41 0.86 -12.34
CA LYS A 834 19.35 -0.57 -11.95
C LYS A 834 18.02 -0.94 -11.30
N LYS A 835 17.49 -0.08 -10.43
CA LYS A 835 16.21 -0.31 -9.74
C LYS A 835 15.03 -0.29 -10.73
N GLY A 836 15.01 0.67 -11.65
CA GLY A 836 13.97 0.78 -12.68
C GLY A 836 13.94 -0.43 -13.61
N LEU A 837 15.09 -0.93 -14.04
CA LEU A 837 15.20 -2.14 -14.87
C LEU A 837 14.65 -3.39 -14.15
N ARG A 838 14.91 -3.52 -12.85
CA ARG A 838 14.39 -4.64 -12.03
C ARG A 838 12.89 -4.50 -11.72
N ALA A 839 12.36 -3.28 -11.68
CA ALA A 839 10.95 -3.01 -11.45
C ALA A 839 10.08 -3.22 -12.71
N PHE A 840 10.70 -3.36 -13.88
CA PHE A 840 9.99 -3.59 -15.13
C PHE A 840 9.18 -4.90 -15.08
N THR A 841 7.90 -4.78 -15.37
CA THR A 841 7.00 -5.88 -15.68
C THR A 841 6.55 -5.78 -17.14
N PRO A 842 6.59 -6.88 -17.92
CA PRO A 842 6.06 -6.90 -19.27
C PRO A 842 4.59 -6.46 -19.32
N VAL A 843 4.23 -5.76 -20.39
CA VAL A 843 2.82 -5.44 -20.67
C VAL A 843 2.13 -6.71 -21.17
N SER A 844 0.86 -6.92 -20.79
CA SER A 844 0.05 -8.02 -21.31
C SER A 844 0.11 -8.09 -22.85
N GLY A 845 0.24 -9.29 -23.41
CA GLY A 845 0.44 -9.50 -24.84
C GLY A 845 1.82 -9.16 -25.39
N ARG A 846 2.82 -8.79 -24.57
CA ARG A 846 4.16 -8.38 -25.03
C ARG A 846 5.30 -9.09 -24.32
N MET A 847 5.55 -10.33 -24.73
CA MET A 847 6.53 -11.23 -24.13
C MET A 847 6.36 -11.37 -22.61
N ASN A 848 5.11 -11.51 -22.20
CA ASN A 848 4.76 -11.81 -20.82
C ASN A 848 4.89 -13.32 -20.60
N ILE A 849 5.69 -13.72 -19.60
CA ILE A 849 5.98 -15.14 -19.34
C ILE A 849 5.41 -15.52 -17.98
N PHE A 850 4.59 -16.56 -17.94
CA PHE A 850 3.97 -17.05 -16.72
C PHE A 850 3.75 -18.57 -16.77
N ARG A 851 3.46 -19.17 -15.62
CA ARG A 851 3.09 -20.59 -15.53
C ARG A 851 1.57 -20.74 -15.58
N LEU A 852 1.09 -21.65 -16.42
CA LEU A 852 -0.33 -22.06 -16.45
C LEU A 852 -0.61 -23.21 -15.48
N SER A 853 0.38 -24.07 -15.26
CA SER A 853 0.37 -25.16 -14.28
C SER A 853 1.81 -25.45 -13.85
N ASP A 854 2.02 -26.42 -12.96
CA ASP A 854 3.37 -26.86 -12.57
C ASP A 854 4.20 -27.39 -13.76
N SER A 855 3.55 -27.81 -14.85
CA SER A 855 4.18 -28.42 -16.02
C SER A 855 4.14 -27.57 -17.30
N ILE A 856 3.37 -26.48 -17.34
CA ILE A 856 3.13 -25.68 -18.55
C ILE A 856 3.58 -24.23 -18.37
N HIS A 857 4.52 -23.81 -19.20
CA HIS A 857 5.03 -22.44 -19.30
C HIS A 857 4.43 -21.74 -20.51
N MET A 858 3.98 -20.50 -20.34
CA MET A 858 3.34 -19.71 -21.37
C MET A 858 4.14 -18.43 -21.66
N ILE A 859 4.34 -18.14 -22.94
CA ILE A 859 4.87 -16.88 -23.47
C ILE A 859 3.74 -16.21 -24.25
N ASP A 860 3.17 -15.17 -23.65
CA ASP A 860 2.15 -14.33 -24.25
C ASP A 860 2.79 -13.16 -25.00
N ASP A 861 2.78 -13.22 -26.34
CA ASP A 861 3.21 -12.15 -27.24
C ASP A 861 2.13 -11.85 -28.31
N THR A 862 0.88 -11.87 -27.85
CA THR A 862 -0.35 -11.79 -28.66
C THR A 862 -0.73 -10.38 -29.11
N TYR A 863 -0.02 -9.33 -28.69
CA TYR A 863 -0.43 -7.95 -28.96
C TYR A 863 -0.40 -7.60 -30.45
N ASN A 864 0.70 -7.87 -31.15
CA ASN A 864 0.81 -7.69 -32.60
C ASN A 864 1.95 -8.53 -33.19
N ALA A 865 1.88 -8.84 -34.48
CA ALA A 865 2.87 -9.65 -35.19
C ALA A 865 3.36 -8.96 -36.46
N ASN A 866 4.66 -9.10 -36.70
CA ASN A 866 5.35 -8.81 -37.95
C ASN A 866 6.57 -9.74 -38.04
N PRO A 867 7.22 -9.88 -39.20
CA PRO A 867 8.27 -10.88 -39.37
C PRO A 867 9.43 -10.75 -38.36
N ALA A 868 9.83 -9.52 -38.03
CA ALA A 868 10.90 -9.27 -37.06
C ALA A 868 10.48 -9.66 -35.63
N SER A 869 9.26 -9.29 -35.20
CA SER A 869 8.78 -9.60 -33.85
C SER A 869 8.48 -11.09 -33.67
N VAL A 870 7.95 -11.76 -34.69
CA VAL A 870 7.72 -13.22 -34.66
C VAL A 870 9.04 -13.98 -34.57
N THR A 871 10.05 -13.56 -35.35
CA THR A 871 11.40 -14.13 -35.28
C THR A 871 12.01 -14.00 -33.88
N GLN A 872 11.86 -12.84 -33.23
CA GLN A 872 12.35 -12.60 -31.86
C GLN A 872 11.64 -13.47 -30.82
N ALA A 873 10.32 -13.65 -30.96
CA ALA A 873 9.54 -14.51 -30.09
C ALA A 873 9.94 -15.99 -30.23
N ILE A 874 10.12 -16.47 -31.47
CA ILE A 874 10.63 -17.82 -31.78
C ILE A 874 12.02 -18.05 -31.17
N ASN A 875 12.96 -17.11 -31.36
CA ASN A 875 14.30 -17.20 -30.77
C ASN A 875 14.25 -17.26 -29.24
N THR A 876 13.29 -16.55 -28.63
CA THR A 876 13.11 -16.60 -27.18
C THR A 876 12.59 -17.97 -26.76
N LEU A 877 11.53 -18.49 -27.41
CA LEU A 877 10.99 -19.83 -27.15
C LEU A 877 12.07 -20.91 -27.26
N GLN A 878 12.85 -20.89 -28.34
CA GLN A 878 13.98 -21.81 -28.55
C GLN A 878 14.96 -21.80 -27.37
N ARG A 879 15.29 -20.61 -26.86
CA ARG A 879 16.23 -20.47 -25.76
C ARG A 879 15.67 -20.92 -24.41
N VAL A 880 14.45 -20.51 -24.07
CA VAL A 880 13.86 -20.81 -22.75
C VAL A 880 13.38 -22.25 -22.62
N SER A 881 12.99 -22.87 -23.73
CA SER A 881 12.67 -24.30 -23.76
C SER A 881 13.92 -25.16 -23.59
N ALA A 882 15.11 -24.68 -23.95
CA ALA A 882 16.38 -25.39 -23.81
C ALA A 882 16.35 -26.83 -24.37
N GLY A 883 15.63 -27.04 -25.48
CA GLY A 883 15.47 -28.36 -26.12
C GLY A 883 14.37 -29.25 -25.54
N LYS A 884 13.58 -28.75 -24.57
CA LYS A 884 12.36 -29.39 -24.08
C LYS A 884 11.19 -29.21 -25.07
N ASN A 885 10.07 -29.88 -24.80
CA ASN A 885 8.84 -29.77 -25.60
C ASN A 885 8.41 -28.30 -25.72
N SER A 886 8.35 -27.81 -26.96
CA SER A 886 8.04 -26.42 -27.30
C SER A 886 7.00 -26.33 -28.42
N ILE A 887 5.99 -25.49 -28.20
CA ILE A 887 4.86 -25.32 -29.11
C ILE A 887 4.79 -23.85 -29.51
N ALA A 888 4.90 -23.56 -30.81
CA ALA A 888 4.63 -22.24 -31.35
C ALA A 888 3.19 -22.17 -31.85
N VAL A 889 2.40 -21.24 -31.32
CA VAL A 889 1.02 -20.97 -31.70
C VAL A 889 0.97 -19.62 -32.43
N LEU A 890 0.88 -19.64 -33.76
CA LEU A 890 1.07 -18.48 -34.62
C LEU A 890 -0.20 -18.14 -35.43
N GLY A 891 -0.62 -16.88 -35.36
CA GLY A 891 -1.67 -16.34 -36.21
C GLY A 891 -1.14 -15.53 -37.39
N ASP A 892 -2.05 -15.10 -38.27
CA ASP A 892 -1.68 -14.22 -39.40
C ASP A 892 -0.94 -12.95 -38.95
N MET A 893 0.04 -12.56 -39.76
CA MET A 893 0.69 -11.26 -39.73
C MET A 893 -0.02 -10.33 -40.74
N LEU A 894 -0.90 -9.48 -40.24
CA LEU A 894 -1.67 -8.52 -41.03
C LEU A 894 -0.82 -7.32 -41.50
N GLU A 895 -1.34 -6.52 -42.44
CA GLU A 895 -0.73 -5.26 -42.95
C GLU A 895 0.60 -5.43 -43.72
N LEU A 896 0.87 -6.63 -44.24
CA LEU A 896 2.09 -6.94 -45.01
C LEU A 896 1.97 -6.63 -46.52
N GLY A 897 0.78 -6.29 -46.99
CA GLY A 897 0.49 -6.02 -48.41
C GLY A 897 0.80 -7.22 -49.32
N THR A 898 1.23 -6.94 -50.56
CA THR A 898 1.56 -7.96 -51.58
C THR A 898 2.71 -8.89 -51.22
N LYS A 899 3.43 -8.61 -50.13
CA LYS A 899 4.54 -9.44 -49.62
C LYS A 899 4.09 -10.44 -48.56
N SER A 900 2.81 -10.49 -48.21
CA SER A 900 2.24 -11.36 -47.15
C SER A 900 2.72 -12.81 -47.28
N ASP A 901 2.47 -13.45 -48.42
CA ASP A 901 2.76 -14.86 -48.67
C ASP A 901 4.23 -15.18 -48.42
N ARG A 902 5.13 -14.39 -49.03
CA ARG A 902 6.58 -14.55 -48.91
C ARG A 902 7.05 -14.40 -47.47
N LEU A 903 6.52 -13.42 -46.75
CA LEU A 903 6.92 -13.12 -45.37
C LEU A 903 6.40 -14.16 -44.38
N HIS A 904 5.19 -14.70 -44.58
CA HIS A 904 4.69 -15.85 -43.81
C HIS A 904 5.54 -17.10 -44.07
N ARG A 905 5.89 -17.37 -45.33
CA ARG A 905 6.76 -18.49 -45.70
C ARG A 905 8.16 -18.40 -45.07
N GLN A 906 8.71 -17.20 -44.94
CA GLN A 906 9.97 -16.96 -44.22
C GLN A 906 9.87 -17.30 -42.72
N ILE A 907 8.72 -17.06 -42.08
CA ILE A 907 8.50 -17.50 -40.70
C ILE A 907 8.41 -19.03 -40.62
N GLY A 908 7.78 -19.69 -41.60
CA GLY A 908 7.79 -21.14 -41.72
C GLY A 908 9.22 -21.72 -41.73
N LEU A 909 10.07 -21.20 -42.62
CA LEU A 909 11.50 -21.54 -42.67
C LEU A 909 12.16 -21.34 -41.29
N LYS A 910 11.87 -20.22 -40.62
CA LYS A 910 12.46 -19.93 -39.30
C LYS A 910 12.01 -20.93 -38.23
N ILE A 911 10.75 -21.39 -38.27
CA ILE A 911 10.25 -22.45 -37.38
C ILE A 911 11.02 -23.75 -37.64
N ALA A 912 11.17 -24.16 -38.90
CA ALA A 912 11.91 -25.38 -39.25
C ALA A 912 13.35 -25.38 -38.71
N LEU A 913 14.01 -24.22 -38.76
CA LEU A 913 15.40 -24.04 -38.27
C LEU A 913 15.52 -23.77 -36.75
N SER A 914 14.41 -23.68 -36.02
CA SER A 914 14.42 -23.27 -34.60
C SER A 914 14.49 -24.43 -33.61
N GLY A 915 14.27 -25.68 -34.06
CA GLY A 915 14.17 -26.84 -33.16
C GLY A 915 12.90 -26.85 -32.29
N ILE A 916 11.90 -26.03 -32.63
CA ILE A 916 10.57 -26.08 -32.02
C ILE A 916 9.91 -27.41 -32.37
N SER A 917 9.26 -28.08 -31.41
CA SER A 917 8.70 -29.41 -31.65
C SER A 917 7.37 -29.38 -32.40
N LYS A 918 6.53 -28.36 -32.20
CA LYS A 918 5.18 -28.29 -32.77
C LYS A 918 4.79 -26.89 -33.22
N LEU A 919 4.05 -26.80 -34.32
CA LEU A 919 3.57 -25.56 -34.90
C LEU A 919 2.04 -25.58 -35.03
N PHE A 920 1.36 -24.81 -34.21
CA PHE A 920 -0.09 -24.64 -34.28
C PHE A 920 -0.41 -23.28 -34.90
N VAL A 921 -1.32 -23.24 -35.85
CA VAL A 921 -1.60 -22.01 -36.61
C VAL A 921 -3.08 -21.69 -36.72
N PHE A 922 -3.38 -20.38 -36.80
CA PHE A 922 -4.74 -19.86 -36.96
C PHE A 922 -4.77 -18.68 -37.95
N GLY A 923 -5.51 -18.82 -39.04
CA GLY A 923 -5.72 -17.75 -40.03
C GLY A 923 -5.39 -18.18 -41.45
N ASP A 924 -5.93 -17.46 -42.42
CA ASP A 924 -5.91 -17.86 -43.83
C ASP A 924 -4.52 -17.76 -44.44
N GLN A 925 -3.70 -16.81 -43.97
CA GLN A 925 -2.35 -16.57 -44.48
C GLN A 925 -1.34 -17.57 -43.89
N THR A 926 -1.68 -18.23 -42.78
CA THR A 926 -0.81 -19.23 -42.16
C THR A 926 -0.54 -20.46 -43.02
N LYS A 927 -1.33 -20.72 -44.07
CA LYS A 927 -1.02 -21.75 -45.08
C LYS A 927 0.37 -21.57 -45.68
N HIS A 928 0.78 -20.33 -45.97
CA HIS A 928 2.11 -20.05 -46.51
C HIS A 928 3.21 -20.27 -45.47
N MET A 929 2.89 -20.08 -44.19
CA MET A 929 3.80 -20.40 -43.08
C MET A 929 3.99 -21.91 -42.94
N ILE A 930 2.91 -22.70 -43.10
CA ILE A 930 2.98 -24.16 -43.15
C ILE A 930 3.88 -24.61 -44.30
N ASP A 931 3.61 -24.13 -45.53
CA ASP A 931 4.42 -24.48 -46.71
C ASP A 931 5.92 -24.22 -46.46
N GLY A 932 6.24 -23.04 -45.92
CA GLY A 932 7.62 -22.67 -45.62
C GLY A 932 8.29 -23.53 -44.56
N ALA A 933 7.52 -24.06 -43.59
CA ALA A 933 8.05 -24.97 -42.59
C ALA A 933 8.29 -26.37 -43.18
N VAL A 934 7.31 -26.92 -43.90
CA VAL A 934 7.37 -28.26 -44.51
C VAL A 934 8.48 -28.35 -45.55
N GLU A 935 8.59 -27.36 -46.43
CA GLU A 935 9.66 -27.29 -47.45
C GLU A 935 11.07 -27.30 -46.88
N ASN A 936 11.21 -26.92 -45.60
CA ASN A 936 12.48 -26.87 -44.90
C ASN A 936 12.61 -27.97 -43.83
N GLY A 937 11.82 -29.04 -43.95
CA GLY A 937 12.00 -30.28 -43.19
C GLY A 937 11.23 -30.35 -41.87
N PHE A 938 10.25 -29.47 -41.63
CA PHE A 938 9.34 -29.60 -40.49
C PHE A 938 8.28 -30.67 -40.78
N SER A 939 8.14 -31.66 -39.90
CA SER A 939 7.17 -32.75 -40.09
C SER A 939 5.72 -32.24 -40.07
N GLU A 940 4.93 -32.63 -41.07
CA GLU A 940 3.48 -32.32 -41.13
C GLU A 940 2.71 -32.85 -39.92
N ASP A 941 3.12 -34.01 -39.36
CA ASP A 941 2.51 -34.60 -38.16
C ASP A 941 2.59 -33.69 -36.91
N ASN A 942 3.53 -32.74 -36.92
CA ASN A 942 3.76 -31.78 -35.84
C ASN A 942 3.08 -30.43 -36.10
N ILE A 943 2.29 -30.30 -37.16
CA ILE A 943 1.55 -29.09 -37.53
C ILE A 943 0.07 -29.29 -37.23
N PHE A 944 -0.57 -28.27 -36.64
CA PHE A 944 -2.02 -28.26 -36.45
C PHE A 944 -2.61 -26.92 -36.88
N HIS A 945 -3.52 -26.95 -37.86
CA HIS A 945 -4.30 -25.80 -38.27
C HIS A 945 -5.75 -26.02 -37.83
N GLY A 946 -6.30 -25.11 -37.02
CA GLY A 946 -7.66 -25.23 -36.54
C GLY A 946 -8.17 -23.94 -35.91
N SER A 947 -9.40 -23.98 -35.41
CA SER A 947 -9.96 -22.90 -34.63
C SER A 947 -9.20 -22.70 -33.31
N LYS A 948 -9.33 -21.51 -32.71
CA LYS A 948 -8.72 -21.19 -31.40
C LYS A 948 -9.13 -22.18 -30.29
N ASP A 949 -10.35 -22.70 -30.36
CA ASP A 949 -10.87 -23.73 -29.46
C ASP A 949 -10.17 -25.07 -29.64
N GLU A 950 -10.06 -25.52 -30.88
CA GLU A 950 -9.39 -26.78 -31.21
C GLU A 950 -7.90 -26.70 -30.86
N ILE A 951 -7.24 -25.58 -31.17
CA ILE A 951 -5.85 -25.33 -30.79
C ILE A 951 -5.67 -25.43 -29.26
N ALA A 952 -6.52 -24.76 -28.48
CA ALA A 952 -6.42 -24.80 -27.02
C ALA A 952 -6.57 -26.22 -26.45
N ARG A 953 -7.53 -27.00 -26.95
CA ARG A 953 -7.68 -28.42 -26.54
C ARG A 953 -6.47 -29.25 -26.97
N LYS A 954 -6.00 -29.06 -28.20
CA LYS A 954 -4.87 -29.82 -28.75
C LYS A 954 -3.58 -29.57 -27.99
N ILE A 955 -3.36 -28.34 -27.54
CA ILE A 955 -2.24 -27.98 -26.66
C ILE A 955 -2.28 -28.82 -25.38
N LEU A 956 -3.43 -28.93 -24.71
CA LEU A 956 -3.55 -29.68 -23.46
C LEU A 956 -3.37 -31.19 -23.66
N GLU A 957 -3.89 -31.76 -24.74
CA GLU A 957 -3.68 -33.17 -25.12
C GLU A 957 -2.21 -33.51 -25.34
N GLN A 958 -1.41 -32.53 -25.75
CA GLN A 958 -0.07 -32.72 -26.27
C GLN A 958 1.03 -32.07 -25.41
N SER A 959 0.65 -31.48 -24.28
CA SER A 959 1.56 -30.96 -23.27
C SER A 959 1.94 -32.07 -22.29
N ASP A 960 3.23 -32.16 -21.97
CA ASP A 960 3.83 -33.10 -21.05
C ASP A 960 4.52 -32.36 -19.87
N ARG A 961 5.38 -33.06 -19.12
CA ARG A 961 6.16 -32.43 -18.05
C ARG A 961 7.15 -31.44 -18.68
N GLU A 962 6.94 -30.13 -18.42
CA GLU A 962 7.80 -29.01 -18.82
C GLU A 962 7.61 -28.46 -20.25
N THR A 963 6.38 -28.41 -20.75
CA THR A 963 6.05 -27.81 -22.05
C THR A 963 6.14 -26.28 -22.03
N TRP A 964 6.76 -25.70 -23.06
CA TRP A 964 6.77 -24.25 -23.32
C TRP A 964 5.90 -23.88 -24.51
N ILE A 965 5.01 -22.92 -24.33
CA ILE A 965 4.07 -22.49 -25.36
C ILE A 965 4.30 -21.01 -25.65
N LEU A 966 4.46 -20.66 -26.93
CA LEU A 966 4.43 -19.29 -27.42
C LEU A 966 3.10 -19.04 -28.12
N VAL A 967 2.38 -17.96 -27.79
CA VAL A 967 1.20 -17.53 -28.54
C VAL A 967 1.43 -16.14 -29.11
N LYS A 968 1.29 -16.01 -30.44
CA LYS A 968 1.55 -14.75 -31.15
C LYS A 968 0.71 -14.60 -32.42
N GLY A 969 0.24 -13.40 -32.70
CA GLY A 969 -0.44 -13.04 -33.95
C GLY A 969 -0.67 -11.53 -34.03
N SER A 970 -1.16 -11.04 -35.16
CA SER A 970 -1.55 -9.63 -35.27
C SER A 970 -2.74 -9.31 -34.36
N ARG A 971 -2.88 -8.04 -33.96
CA ARG A 971 -3.92 -7.63 -33.01
C ARG A 971 -5.33 -8.03 -33.46
N GLY A 972 -5.61 -7.89 -34.76
CA GLY A 972 -6.89 -8.29 -35.37
C GLY A 972 -7.20 -9.78 -35.26
N MET A 973 -6.19 -10.62 -35.03
CA MET A 973 -6.37 -12.07 -34.87
C MET A 973 -6.89 -12.46 -33.49
N ALA A 974 -6.85 -11.57 -32.49
CA ALA A 974 -7.31 -11.82 -31.12
C ALA A 974 -6.82 -13.17 -30.54
N MET A 975 -5.51 -13.41 -30.61
CA MET A 975 -4.87 -14.67 -30.20
C MET A 975 -4.88 -14.88 -28.68
N GLU A 976 -5.07 -13.82 -27.89
CA GLU A 976 -5.23 -13.88 -26.43
C GLU A 976 -6.39 -14.80 -26.00
N ASN A 977 -7.39 -15.02 -26.88
CA ASN A 977 -8.51 -15.91 -26.60
C ASN A 977 -8.06 -17.38 -26.43
N ILE A 978 -6.95 -17.79 -27.05
CA ILE A 978 -6.38 -19.14 -26.86
C ILE A 978 -5.87 -19.27 -25.42
N ILE A 979 -5.17 -18.26 -24.92
CA ILE A 979 -4.65 -18.22 -23.56
C ILE A 979 -5.79 -18.26 -22.54
N GLN A 980 -6.83 -17.45 -22.74
CA GLN A 980 -8.01 -17.45 -21.86
C GLN A 980 -8.69 -18.82 -21.83
N LYS A 981 -8.87 -19.47 -22.98
CA LYS A 981 -9.45 -20.82 -23.06
C LYS A 981 -8.59 -21.86 -22.34
N LEU A 982 -7.26 -21.81 -22.49
CA LEU A 982 -6.35 -22.69 -21.75
C LEU A 982 -6.49 -22.51 -20.23
N GLN A 983 -6.61 -21.28 -19.76
CA GLN A 983 -6.85 -20.98 -18.35
C GLN A 983 -8.20 -21.54 -17.87
N THR A 984 -9.25 -21.41 -18.67
CA THR A 984 -10.58 -21.97 -18.33
C THR A 984 -10.59 -23.49 -18.32
N LEU A 985 -9.89 -24.16 -19.23
CA LEU A 985 -9.86 -25.63 -19.31
C LEU A 985 -9.02 -26.29 -18.19
N LEU A 986 -8.14 -25.53 -17.54
CA LEU A 986 -7.27 -26.01 -16.45
C LEU A 986 -7.86 -25.76 -15.05
N ASN A 987 -8.86 -24.88 -14.94
CA ASN A 987 -9.63 -24.62 -13.72
C ASN A 987 -10.88 -25.49 -13.70
#